data_AF-A0A2G5TXM4-F1
#
_entry.id   AF-A0A2G5TXM4-F1
#
_cell.length_a   1.000
_cell.length_b   1.000
_cell.length_c   1.000
_cell.angle_alpha   90.00
_cell.angle_beta   90.00
_cell.angle_gamma   90.00
#
_symmetry.space_group_name_H-M   'P 1'
#
loop_
_entity.id
_entity.type
_entity.pdbx_description
1 polymer ?
#
loop_
_entity_poly.entity_id
_entity_poly.type
_entity_poly.pdbx_seq_one_letter_code
_entity_poly.pdbx_strand_id
1 'polypeptide(L)'
;MTLLQHFGQQEVQNKPKKHQFPLLKLPRVLLFDCIQNLNIFEIILFSRLSKRAKSIAKRIRWDPLNIHLTSDKDPQIWLKHDTVQGLDWIIDYNNQKKSSVYPVFETLLKGPQAFHSLFLKDNGNVIEDVKQMMEHICEVFRSPISDIRIFEESFIEWIIQFQPTIQCVWIRKDVITSVETMERMLKNITMTEFFGLQPTEIDKKFQITEPIPSRSIAIYNSFWITLPSILNGSNSIIRLFDSNLTAKDINTILKEWQIGNKLQSLEYLEIQTPKIDTFARPDYNNEILKDLNLTVSVDNNGRPNTVNIDNDVWTYTLPQTQPVYNLIRNDGMIGSIFGTYEVFQCGHQWIICYHQTKELEGPIFESKLHGPSVNHYFILKDNGNVIEDSKQVVEHICEVFSSPISEITITETSLIEWLIKFQPTIQNVWINKHARISAESLNRIFKSLKVTNHFQLKSIPTDEEIKITERISCPYISIHNSHWFTVPLILNGNNSIIRLYDSNLTPKNINFILRQWQLGFKLQNLEYLEIETVTLLDIDSCIREIWKSFYRKANFGTDGRPTKVILFSLLSKRAKTITKLIHWSPSNIYLKTVDTFGIQFRCSMNPGRKWLIVYRKTKEPSGYLYQKTYLIGPRVFHLLVLKHCRTAIKDLGQMTEHVCEVFRSTIDGVDIGRESQIKWIIKFQPSIPYVFIPNDVVTSVETLHRVFKNLKVTDSFHLKSIAIDESVQYSEPIQCRSISISNSFWVTLPSILNGSNAIIRLRDSKLTPKDFNTLLKEWQMGSKLQKLELAEIELSTTLDLDRWDLEVLNDLDWTAGNVNDGRPTTVILFSLLSKRAKTIVKLIRWNPLNIRFITHGGPVIQLKCFINPGRTWMIAYENGEESSGYPYYTSILTGPKVVYRLTLIDHENATEDLKQMVEHICEVFRSPIGCIYIAEESLIEWIIKLQPTLRNVWIKKNVIISVETLDRILKNLKVTGCFHLDSIAVDENFQYTEPIPFRFIAINNAYWVSSSSILNGNNSIIRLSGSKLAPKDINTMLKEWQMGTKLRKLEFLEVRISTPLDIETFAAAFKDLDGTLSDGNDGRPNTVKMREDFIFTLPPANKVLNLTRTDGMIGSLFATSQVYGHERHTYIRTYFQVWSHQP
;
A
#
# COMPACT_ATOMS: atom_id res chain seq x y z
N MET A 1 32.96 54.82 48.15
CA MET A 1 31.77 55.59 47.70
C MET A 1 32.23 56.67 46.71
N THR A 2 32.93 56.23 45.66
CA THR A 2 33.76 57.06 44.77
C THR A 2 34.10 56.24 43.52
N LEU A 3 33.06 55.73 42.85
CA LEU A 3 33.18 54.99 41.57
C LEU A 3 31.97 55.20 40.66
N LEU A 4 31.13 56.21 40.96
CA LEU A 4 29.88 56.55 40.26
C LEU A 4 29.93 57.91 39.54
N GLN A 5 31.12 58.51 39.36
CA GLN A 5 31.26 59.88 38.82
C GLN A 5 32.26 60.03 37.65
N HIS A 6 32.66 58.93 36.98
CA HIS A 6 33.66 59.02 35.89
C HIS A 6 33.25 58.53 34.50
N PHE A 7 31.96 58.24 34.25
CA PHE A 7 31.49 57.88 32.89
C PHE A 7 30.32 58.74 32.37
N GLY A 8 30.05 59.89 33.01
CA GLY A 8 28.93 60.77 32.66
C GLY A 8 29.14 61.79 31.54
N GLN A 9 30.28 61.80 30.81
CA GLN A 9 30.58 62.87 29.83
C GLN A 9 31.21 62.45 28.50
N GLN A 10 31.20 61.17 28.12
CA GLN A 10 31.52 60.78 26.73
C GLN A 10 30.58 59.67 26.25
N GLU A 11 29.34 60.02 25.92
CA GLU A 11 28.54 59.27 24.92
C GLU A 11 27.33 60.08 24.42
N VAL A 12 27.51 61.40 24.21
CA VAL A 12 26.63 62.17 23.33
C VAL A 12 27.23 62.11 21.93
N GLN A 13 27.06 60.98 21.26
CA GLN A 13 27.02 60.79 19.79
C GLN A 13 27.13 59.30 19.48
N ASN A 14 26.00 58.59 19.53
CA ASN A 14 25.68 57.50 18.61
C ASN A 14 24.23 57.06 18.85
N LYS A 15 23.28 57.79 18.25
CA LYS A 15 21.98 57.15 17.95
C LYS A 15 22.28 55.97 17.02
N PRO A 16 21.88 54.73 17.34
CA PRO A 16 22.03 53.63 16.40
C PRO A 16 21.30 54.02 15.12
N LYS A 17 22.00 54.03 13.99
CA LYS A 17 21.39 54.27 12.67
C LYS A 17 20.25 53.26 12.54
N LYS A 18 19.00 53.73 12.40
CA LYS A 18 17.86 52.87 12.05
C LYS A 18 18.26 52.03 10.84
N HIS A 19 18.55 50.74 11.03
CA HIS A 19 18.75 49.80 9.96
C HIS A 19 17.43 49.67 9.21
N GLN A 20 17.22 50.52 8.20
CA GLN A 20 16.05 50.45 7.34
C GLN A 20 16.20 49.21 6.46
N PHE A 21 15.21 48.30 6.53
CA PHE A 21 15.13 47.08 5.74
C PHE A 21 15.45 47.36 4.26
N PRO A 22 16.47 46.71 3.65
CA PRO A 22 16.89 46.98 2.28
C PRO A 22 15.77 46.84 1.24
N LEU A 23 14.86 45.88 1.43
CA LEU A 23 13.68 45.68 0.57
C LEU A 23 12.81 46.94 0.48
N LEU A 24 12.66 47.70 1.58
CA LEU A 24 11.86 48.92 1.63
C LEU A 24 12.53 50.12 0.92
N LYS A 25 13.74 49.95 0.37
CA LYS A 25 14.45 50.94 -0.46
C LYS A 25 14.18 50.76 -1.96
N LEU A 26 13.53 49.66 -2.36
CA LEU A 26 13.18 49.45 -3.76
C LEU A 26 12.22 50.55 -4.27
N PRO A 27 12.34 50.96 -5.55
CA PRO A 27 11.31 51.75 -6.22
C PRO A 27 9.92 51.13 -6.04
N ARG A 28 8.89 51.97 -5.88
CA ARG A 28 7.53 51.51 -5.55
C ARG A 28 7.01 50.40 -6.47
N VAL A 29 7.29 50.49 -7.78
CA VAL A 29 6.85 49.50 -8.78
C VAL A 29 7.44 48.12 -8.47
N LEU A 30 8.78 48.03 -8.35
CA LEU A 30 9.47 46.79 -8.01
C LEU A 30 9.08 46.25 -6.64
N LEU A 31 8.80 47.14 -5.68
CA LEU A 31 8.35 46.73 -4.36
C LEU A 31 6.97 46.09 -4.40
N PHE A 32 6.04 46.61 -5.19
CA PHE A 32 4.73 45.99 -5.34
C PHE A 32 4.82 44.63 -6.02
N ASP A 33 5.61 44.51 -7.09
CA ASP A 33 5.83 43.23 -7.78
C ASP A 33 6.42 42.19 -6.83
N CYS A 34 7.44 42.55 -6.02
CA CYS A 34 8.02 41.62 -5.06
C CYS A 34 7.02 41.15 -4.00
N ILE A 35 6.22 42.07 -3.44
CA ILE A 35 5.28 41.72 -2.37
C ILE A 35 4.06 40.95 -2.93
N GLN A 36 3.66 41.19 -4.17
CA GLN A 36 2.60 40.41 -4.84
C GLN A 36 2.97 38.92 -5.02
N ASN A 37 4.26 38.59 -5.03
CA ASN A 37 4.73 37.21 -5.15
C ASN A 37 4.95 36.52 -3.79
N LEU A 38 4.68 37.19 -2.67
CA LEU A 38 4.75 36.59 -1.34
C LEU A 38 3.48 35.77 -1.05
N ASN A 39 3.64 34.70 -0.29
CA ASN A 39 2.49 33.93 0.19
C ASN A 39 1.76 34.63 1.36
N ILE A 40 0.59 34.12 1.75
CA ILE A 40 -0.27 34.73 2.78
C ILE A 40 0.47 34.92 4.11
N PHE A 41 1.21 33.92 4.60
CA PHE A 41 1.97 34.06 5.84
C PHE A 41 3.11 35.08 5.72
N GLU A 42 3.82 35.08 4.60
CA GLU A 42 4.89 36.05 4.34
C GLU A 42 4.35 37.49 4.32
N ILE A 43 3.16 37.72 3.76
CA ILE A 43 2.49 39.02 3.76
C ILE A 43 2.10 39.44 5.18
N ILE A 44 1.54 38.52 5.97
CA ILE A 44 1.17 38.76 7.37
C ILE A 44 2.41 39.13 8.19
N LEU A 45 3.50 38.36 8.07
CA LEU A 45 4.74 38.64 8.77
C LEU A 45 5.39 39.94 8.30
N PHE A 46 5.43 40.17 6.98
CA PHE A 46 5.95 41.41 6.39
C PHE A 46 5.20 42.64 6.90
N SER A 47 3.86 42.60 6.88
CA SER A 47 3.02 43.71 7.31
C SER A 47 3.19 44.04 8.80
N ARG A 48 3.59 43.08 9.64
CA ARG A 48 3.90 43.31 11.06
C ARG A 48 5.27 43.95 11.30
N LEU A 49 6.18 43.98 10.32
CA LEU A 49 7.54 44.52 10.50
C LEU A 49 7.56 46.04 10.76
N SER A 50 6.63 46.81 10.18
CA SER A 50 6.54 48.26 10.41
C SER A 50 5.23 48.86 9.88
N LYS A 51 4.87 50.06 10.36
CA LYS A 51 3.74 50.85 9.80
C LYS A 51 3.85 51.05 8.29
N ARG A 52 5.07 51.21 7.75
CA ARG A 52 5.31 51.35 6.31
C ARG A 52 5.06 50.03 5.58
N ALA A 53 5.54 48.91 6.10
CA ALA A 53 5.30 47.59 5.52
C ALA A 53 3.80 47.24 5.50
N LYS A 54 3.09 47.49 6.62
CA LYS A 54 1.63 47.39 6.69
C LYS A 54 0.94 48.25 5.61
N SER A 55 1.32 49.52 5.48
CA SER A 55 0.76 50.42 4.47
C SER A 55 1.02 49.94 3.03
N ILE A 56 2.15 49.28 2.77
CA ILE A 56 2.46 48.70 1.46
C ILE A 56 1.61 47.45 1.21
N ALA A 57 1.55 46.52 2.17
CA ALA A 57 0.74 45.30 2.05
C ALA A 57 -0.74 45.64 1.81
N LYS A 58 -1.28 46.63 2.54
CA LYS A 58 -2.65 47.14 2.36
C LYS A 58 -2.94 47.72 0.97
N ARG A 59 -1.92 48.16 0.22
CA ARG A 59 -2.10 48.81 -1.09
C ARG A 59 -2.16 47.81 -2.24
N ILE A 60 -1.73 46.57 -1.99
CA ILE A 60 -1.82 45.50 -2.98
C ILE A 60 -3.28 45.07 -3.08
N ARG A 61 -3.71 44.76 -4.31
CA ARG A 61 -5.02 44.18 -4.56
C ARG A 61 -4.91 42.69 -4.28
N TRP A 62 -5.48 42.27 -3.17
CA TRP A 62 -5.65 40.88 -2.81
C TRP A 62 -7.06 40.44 -3.24
N ASP A 63 -7.17 39.19 -3.64
CA ASP A 63 -8.48 38.54 -3.73
C ASP A 63 -9.05 38.36 -2.32
N PRO A 64 -10.38 38.46 -2.14
CA PRO A 64 -10.99 38.31 -0.82
C PRO A 64 -10.65 36.94 -0.19
N LEU A 65 -10.25 36.97 1.07
CA LEU A 65 -10.02 35.76 1.86
C LEU A 65 -11.25 35.44 2.71
N ASN A 66 -11.54 34.17 2.82
CA ASN A 66 -12.54 33.63 3.73
C ASN A 66 -11.84 33.34 5.07
N ILE A 67 -12.14 34.18 6.08
CA ILE A 67 -11.43 34.19 7.38
C ILE A 67 -12.31 33.53 8.44
N HIS A 68 -11.86 32.39 8.95
CA HIS A 68 -12.55 31.62 9.99
C HIS A 68 -11.73 31.59 11.27
N LEU A 69 -12.36 31.85 12.43
CA LEU A 69 -11.76 31.59 13.74
C LEU A 69 -12.32 30.28 14.30
N THR A 70 -11.47 29.30 14.55
CA THR A 70 -11.85 28.04 15.19
C THR A 70 -11.00 27.80 16.44
N SER A 71 -11.50 26.91 17.29
CA SER A 71 -10.75 26.34 18.39
C SER A 71 -11.30 24.94 18.57
N ASP A 72 -10.55 23.92 18.17
CA ASP A 72 -10.89 22.53 18.52
C ASP A 72 -10.20 22.14 19.83
N LYS A 73 -8.93 22.54 19.99
CA LYS A 73 -8.15 22.44 21.23
C LYS A 73 -7.51 23.77 21.59
N ASP A 74 -6.74 24.34 20.65
CA ASP A 74 -6.12 25.66 20.76
C ASP A 74 -6.73 26.63 19.71
N PRO A 75 -6.66 27.95 19.93
CA PRO A 75 -7.17 28.94 18.97
C PRO A 75 -6.43 28.90 17.64
N GLN A 76 -7.19 28.86 16.54
CA GLN A 76 -6.67 28.79 15.18
C GLN A 76 -7.42 29.75 14.26
N ILE A 77 -6.68 30.51 13.45
CA ILE A 77 -7.23 31.37 12.40
C ILE A 77 -7.00 30.70 11.06
N TRP A 78 -8.07 30.41 10.33
CA TRP A 78 -8.04 29.78 9.03
C TRP A 78 -8.34 30.81 7.96
N LEU A 79 -7.50 30.85 6.92
CA LEU A 79 -7.61 31.74 5.78
C LEU A 79 -7.73 30.86 4.54
N LYS A 80 -8.87 30.96 3.85
CA LYS A 80 -9.16 30.20 2.64
C LYS A 80 -9.39 31.14 1.47
N HIS A 81 -9.16 30.64 0.27
CA HIS A 81 -9.43 31.35 -0.97
C HIS A 81 -10.72 30.83 -1.59
N ASP A 82 -11.64 31.72 -1.98
CA ASP A 82 -12.93 31.29 -2.55
C ASP A 82 -12.75 30.60 -3.92
N THR A 83 -11.69 30.94 -4.66
CA THR A 83 -11.45 30.38 -6.02
C THR A 83 -10.48 29.20 -6.08
N VAL A 84 -9.73 28.92 -5.01
CA VAL A 84 -8.73 27.84 -4.98
C VAL A 84 -9.16 26.81 -3.94
N GLN A 85 -9.92 25.81 -4.38
CA GLN A 85 -10.30 24.69 -3.53
C GLN A 85 -9.06 23.86 -3.16
N GLY A 86 -8.94 23.49 -1.89
CA GLY A 86 -7.87 22.63 -1.39
C GLY A 86 -6.61 23.33 -0.89
N LEU A 87 -6.64 24.65 -0.68
CA LEU A 87 -5.51 25.40 -0.10
C LEU A 87 -5.95 26.22 1.13
N ASP A 88 -5.58 25.74 2.31
CA ASP A 88 -5.95 26.34 3.60
C ASP A 88 -4.70 26.85 4.33
N TRP A 89 -4.76 28.09 4.84
CA TRP A 89 -3.69 28.69 5.64
C TRP A 89 -4.16 28.86 7.08
N ILE A 90 -3.48 28.19 8.01
CA ILE A 90 -3.84 28.11 9.43
C ILE A 90 -2.79 28.83 10.27
N ILE A 91 -3.19 29.83 11.05
CA ILE A 91 -2.36 30.38 12.12
C ILE A 91 -2.78 29.69 13.41
N ASP A 92 -1.86 28.97 14.03
CA ASP A 92 -2.13 28.14 15.20
C ASP A 92 -1.35 28.65 16.41
N TYR A 93 -2.06 28.82 17.53
CA TYR A 93 -1.50 29.24 18.82
C TYR A 93 -1.21 28.04 19.75
N ASN A 94 -1.05 26.84 19.20
CA ASN A 94 -0.83 25.59 19.92
C ASN A 94 0.31 25.64 20.97
N ASN A 95 -0.05 25.32 22.21
CA ASN A 95 0.83 25.30 23.39
C ASN A 95 1.62 24.01 23.59
N GLN A 96 1.28 22.97 22.85
CA GLN A 96 1.84 21.62 22.99
C GLN A 96 3.11 21.43 22.16
N LYS A 97 3.33 22.23 21.11
CA LYS A 97 4.59 22.27 20.37
C LYS A 97 5.61 23.13 21.11
N LYS A 98 6.33 22.56 22.07
CA LYS A 98 7.48 23.22 22.71
C LYS A 98 8.68 23.30 21.76
N SER A 99 8.57 24.11 20.70
CA SER A 99 9.70 24.53 19.86
C SER A 99 10.32 25.78 20.46
N SER A 100 11.65 25.86 20.55
CA SER A 100 12.42 27.06 20.92
C SER A 100 12.41 28.13 19.83
N VAL A 101 12.13 27.74 18.57
CA VAL A 101 12.13 28.61 17.40
C VAL A 101 10.69 28.85 16.97
N TYR A 102 10.19 30.05 17.29
CA TYR A 102 8.93 30.57 16.74
C TYR A 102 9.23 31.79 15.85
N PRO A 103 8.50 31.98 14.73
CA PRO A 103 7.40 31.15 14.24
C PRO A 103 7.85 29.83 13.58
N VAL A 104 7.02 28.78 13.66
CA VAL A 104 7.24 27.52 12.92
C VAL A 104 6.30 27.45 11.73
N PHE A 105 6.84 27.05 10.57
CA PHE A 105 6.05 26.76 9.38
C PHE A 105 5.95 25.26 9.18
N GLU A 106 4.74 24.75 9.01
CA GLU A 106 4.48 23.37 8.62
C GLU A 106 3.54 23.35 7.43
N THR A 107 3.59 22.28 6.65
CA THR A 107 2.58 22.01 5.64
C THR A 107 2.15 20.57 5.78
N LEU A 108 0.87 20.37 6.07
CA LEU A 108 0.24 19.07 6.18
C LEU A 108 -0.62 18.83 4.93
N LEU A 109 -0.43 17.68 4.28
CA LEU A 109 -1.26 17.26 3.15
C LEU A 109 -2.24 16.18 3.61
N LYS A 110 -3.53 16.39 3.38
CA LYS A 110 -4.59 15.40 3.67
C LYS A 110 -5.50 15.26 2.44
N GLY A 111 -5.18 14.30 1.58
CA GLY A 111 -5.88 14.12 0.31
C GLY A 111 -5.60 15.30 -0.65
N PRO A 112 -6.62 15.83 -1.36
CA PRO A 112 -6.44 16.97 -2.28
C PRO A 112 -6.25 18.32 -1.55
N GLN A 113 -6.30 18.33 -0.21
CA GLN A 113 -6.20 19.54 0.60
C GLN A 113 -4.79 19.71 1.17
N ALA A 114 -4.23 20.90 0.98
CA ALA A 114 -2.99 21.36 1.57
C ALA A 114 -3.29 22.36 2.71
N PHE A 115 -2.77 22.06 3.89
CA PHE A 115 -2.88 22.90 5.09
C PHE A 115 -1.51 23.49 5.40
N HIS A 116 -1.31 24.77 5.09
CA HIS A 116 -0.14 25.50 5.54
C HIS A 116 -0.40 25.98 6.97
N SER A 117 0.49 25.68 7.91
CA SER A 117 0.33 26.08 9.32
C SER A 117 1.47 26.99 9.76
N LEU A 118 1.12 28.13 10.34
CA LEU A 118 2.01 29.08 11.01
C LEU A 118 1.78 28.96 12.51
N PHE A 119 2.69 28.31 13.22
CA PHE A 119 2.62 28.23 14.67
C PHE A 119 3.24 29.48 15.30
N LEU A 120 2.48 30.13 16.17
CA LEU A 120 2.92 31.28 16.96
C LEU A 120 3.04 30.89 18.43
N LYS A 121 3.97 31.56 19.12
CA LYS A 121 4.22 31.31 20.54
C LYS A 121 3.09 31.92 21.38
N ASP A 122 2.54 31.13 22.30
CA ASP A 122 1.71 31.66 23.37
C ASP A 122 2.57 32.43 24.38
N ASN A 123 2.30 33.72 24.50
CA ASN A 123 2.97 34.64 25.42
C ASN A 123 2.24 34.78 26.78
N GLY A 124 1.29 33.89 27.08
CA GLY A 124 0.39 33.95 28.22
C GLY A 124 -0.88 34.78 27.99
N ASN A 125 -1.10 35.28 26.78
CA ASN A 125 -2.26 36.14 26.44
C ASN A 125 -2.81 35.85 25.03
N VAL A 126 -2.97 34.57 24.69
CA VAL A 126 -3.41 34.13 23.35
C VAL A 126 -4.73 34.75 22.91
N ILE A 127 -5.68 34.96 23.81
CA ILE A 127 -6.98 35.55 23.47
C ILE A 127 -6.81 36.92 22.82
N GLU A 128 -6.04 37.80 23.45
CA GLU A 128 -5.80 39.15 22.93
C GLU A 128 -4.91 39.11 21.67
N ASP A 129 -3.92 38.22 21.64
CA ASP A 129 -3.06 38.02 20.46
C ASP A 129 -3.88 37.54 19.24
N VAL A 130 -4.90 36.71 19.44
CA VAL A 130 -5.83 36.24 18.39
C VAL A 130 -6.72 37.40 17.91
N LYS A 131 -7.31 38.18 18.81
CA LYS A 131 -8.12 39.35 18.45
C LYS A 131 -7.31 40.33 17.61
N GLN A 132 -6.11 40.70 18.06
CA GLN A 132 -5.23 41.62 17.34
C GLN A 132 -4.75 41.06 15.99
N MET A 133 -4.50 39.75 15.91
CA MET A 133 -4.14 39.10 14.65
C MET A 133 -5.31 39.13 13.66
N MET A 134 -6.53 38.81 14.11
CA MET A 134 -7.73 38.88 13.28
C MET A 134 -7.96 40.30 12.76
N GLU A 135 -7.93 41.31 13.62
CA GLU A 135 -8.05 42.72 13.23
C GLU A 135 -7.00 43.11 12.19
N HIS A 136 -5.75 42.66 12.40
CA HIS A 136 -4.65 42.95 11.49
C HIS A 136 -4.82 42.27 10.12
N ILE A 137 -5.25 41.01 10.08
CA ILE A 137 -5.52 40.27 8.84
C ILE A 137 -6.68 40.92 8.07
N CYS A 138 -7.80 41.19 8.75
CA CYS A 138 -8.94 41.90 8.16
C CYS A 138 -8.52 43.25 7.56
N GLU A 139 -7.67 44.01 8.26
CA GLU A 139 -7.18 45.30 7.77
C GLU A 139 -6.22 45.18 6.57
N VAL A 140 -5.36 44.14 6.54
CA VAL A 140 -4.37 43.92 5.49
C VAL A 140 -5.00 43.41 4.20
N PHE A 141 -5.85 42.39 4.30
CA PHE A 141 -6.49 41.74 3.15
C PHE A 141 -7.82 42.37 2.76
N ARG A 142 -8.38 43.26 3.60
CA ARG A 142 -9.68 43.92 3.39
C ARG A 142 -10.82 42.91 3.27
N SER A 143 -10.75 41.85 4.07
CA SER A 143 -11.74 40.78 4.11
C SER A 143 -12.38 40.72 5.50
N PRO A 144 -13.71 40.68 5.60
CA PRO A 144 -14.40 40.53 6.88
C PRO A 144 -14.25 39.10 7.41
N ILE A 145 -14.53 38.92 8.69
CA ILE A 145 -14.65 37.60 9.31
C ILE A 145 -15.93 36.93 8.77
N SER A 146 -15.81 35.72 8.24
CA SER A 146 -16.95 34.96 7.73
C SER A 146 -17.53 34.03 8.80
N ASP A 147 -16.67 33.28 9.48
CA ASP A 147 -17.03 32.31 10.51
C ASP A 147 -16.27 32.57 11.81
N ILE A 148 -16.98 32.46 12.93
CA ILE A 148 -16.37 32.51 14.25
C ILE A 148 -16.91 31.42 15.17
N ARG A 149 -16.01 30.62 15.72
CA ARG A 149 -16.26 29.77 16.88
C ARG A 149 -15.88 30.51 18.16
N ILE A 150 -16.88 30.89 18.94
CA ILE A 150 -16.71 31.59 20.22
C ILE A 150 -16.46 30.54 21.30
N PHE A 151 -15.26 30.55 21.88
CA PHE A 151 -14.82 29.64 22.94
C PHE A 151 -14.50 30.34 24.27
N GLU A 152 -14.63 31.68 24.31
CA GLU A 152 -14.41 32.49 25.49
C GLU A 152 -15.29 33.74 25.42
N GLU A 153 -15.89 34.15 26.55
CA GLU A 153 -16.98 35.14 26.57
C GLU A 153 -16.53 36.52 26.06
N SER A 154 -15.25 36.90 26.28
CA SER A 154 -14.73 38.20 25.85
C SER A 154 -14.70 38.41 24.33
N PHE A 155 -14.84 37.35 23.53
CA PHE A 155 -15.02 37.45 22.08
C PHE A 155 -16.37 38.06 21.70
N ILE A 156 -17.41 37.91 22.52
CA ILE A 156 -18.75 38.46 22.24
C ILE A 156 -18.69 39.99 22.22
N GLU A 157 -18.15 40.60 23.27
CA GLU A 157 -18.02 42.06 23.35
C GLU A 157 -17.07 42.61 22.28
N TRP A 158 -15.98 41.88 22.00
CA TRP A 158 -15.06 42.25 20.93
C TRP A 158 -15.75 42.24 19.56
N ILE A 159 -16.53 41.21 19.23
CA ILE A 159 -17.15 41.09 17.92
C ILE A 159 -18.28 42.11 17.72
N ILE A 160 -19.04 42.42 18.78
CA ILE A 160 -20.05 43.49 18.75
C ILE A 160 -19.41 44.83 18.37
N GLN A 161 -18.21 45.11 18.90
CA GLN A 161 -17.48 46.35 18.63
C GLN A 161 -16.75 46.33 17.27
N PHE A 162 -16.19 45.18 16.88
CA PHE A 162 -15.34 45.07 15.70
C PHE A 162 -16.13 44.81 14.42
N GLN A 163 -17.03 43.82 14.42
CA GLN A 163 -17.80 43.41 13.26
C GLN A 163 -19.16 42.80 13.67
N PRO A 164 -20.21 43.62 13.84
CA PRO A 164 -21.52 43.16 14.34
C PRO A 164 -22.30 42.28 13.35
N THR A 165 -21.89 42.20 12.08
CA THR A 165 -22.51 41.32 11.09
C THR A 165 -21.54 40.22 10.69
N ILE A 166 -21.93 38.96 10.88
CA ILE A 166 -21.09 37.78 10.63
C ILE A 166 -21.93 36.73 9.92
N GLN A 167 -21.33 35.93 9.04
CA GLN A 167 -22.08 34.91 8.31
C GLN A 167 -22.41 33.72 9.21
N CYS A 168 -21.38 33.15 9.86
CA CYS A 168 -21.49 31.94 10.66
C CYS A 168 -20.96 32.17 12.09
N VAL A 169 -21.76 31.84 13.10
CA VAL A 169 -21.38 31.95 14.52
C VAL A 169 -21.66 30.63 15.22
N TRP A 170 -20.64 30.06 15.87
CA TRP A 170 -20.77 28.85 16.68
C TRP A 170 -20.27 29.08 18.11
N ILE A 171 -21.13 28.95 19.10
CA ILE A 171 -20.75 29.11 20.51
C ILE A 171 -20.47 27.75 21.15
N ARG A 172 -19.31 27.62 21.80
CA ARG A 172 -18.93 26.41 22.53
C ARG A 172 -19.62 26.30 23.89
N LYS A 173 -19.62 25.07 24.41
CA LYS A 173 -20.20 24.71 25.71
C LYS A 173 -19.68 25.63 26.82
N ASP A 174 -20.58 26.02 27.71
CA ASP A 174 -20.27 26.80 28.93
C ASP A 174 -19.65 28.21 28.71
N VAL A 175 -19.63 28.72 27.47
CA VAL A 175 -19.17 30.10 27.17
C VAL A 175 -20.18 31.15 27.61
N ILE A 176 -21.46 30.91 27.32
CA ILE A 176 -22.54 31.75 27.82
C ILE A 176 -22.98 31.20 29.17
N THR A 177 -22.74 31.99 30.21
CA THR A 177 -23.05 31.64 31.61
C THR A 177 -24.27 32.38 32.16
N SER A 178 -24.79 33.38 31.44
CA SER A 178 -25.93 34.20 31.87
C SER A 178 -26.93 34.45 30.73
N VAL A 179 -28.19 34.69 31.10
CA VAL A 179 -29.25 35.07 30.14
C VAL A 179 -28.95 36.43 29.53
N GLU A 180 -28.42 37.36 30.33
CA GLU A 180 -28.09 38.72 29.91
C GLU A 180 -27.04 38.73 28.78
N THR A 181 -26.01 37.87 28.86
CA THR A 181 -25.01 37.73 27.79
C THR A 181 -25.63 37.19 26.51
N MET A 182 -26.56 36.23 26.60
CA MET A 182 -27.24 35.65 25.45
C MET A 182 -28.17 36.65 24.76
N GLU A 183 -29.00 37.37 25.52
CA GLU A 183 -29.90 38.39 24.97
C GLU A 183 -29.11 39.53 24.33
N ARG A 184 -28.00 39.96 24.97
CA ARG A 184 -27.12 40.98 24.41
C ARG A 184 -26.51 40.54 23.09
N MET A 185 -26.05 39.30 23.02
CA MET A 185 -25.46 38.71 21.82
C MET A 185 -26.48 38.68 20.66
N LEU A 186 -27.65 38.08 20.90
CA LEU A 186 -28.72 37.94 19.89
C LEU A 186 -29.26 39.30 19.40
N LYS A 187 -29.21 40.33 20.25
CA LYS A 187 -29.66 41.68 19.91
C LYS A 187 -28.65 42.47 19.08
N ASN A 188 -27.35 42.29 19.34
CA ASN A 188 -26.31 43.16 18.79
C ASN A 188 -25.50 42.52 17.66
N ILE A 189 -25.54 41.20 17.51
CA ILE A 189 -24.88 40.49 16.41
C ILE A 189 -25.95 40.05 15.40
N THR A 190 -25.73 40.36 14.12
CA THR A 190 -26.55 39.91 13.00
C THR A 190 -25.87 38.71 12.33
N MET A 191 -26.49 37.53 12.39
CA MET A 191 -25.97 36.28 11.81
C MET A 191 -26.68 35.96 10.50
N THR A 192 -26.01 36.07 9.35
CA THR A 192 -26.73 35.95 8.06
C THR A 192 -26.99 34.51 7.63
N GLU A 193 -26.05 33.58 7.87
CA GLU A 193 -26.13 32.21 7.36
C GLU A 193 -26.36 31.18 8.46
N PHE A 194 -25.51 31.11 9.48
CA PHE A 194 -25.56 30.03 10.47
C PHE A 194 -25.35 30.50 11.91
N PHE A 195 -26.18 29.96 12.81
CA PHE A 195 -26.04 30.13 14.24
C PHE A 195 -26.09 28.77 14.96
N GLY A 196 -25.00 28.42 15.64
CA GLY A 196 -24.93 27.23 16.46
C GLY A 196 -24.60 27.52 17.92
N LEU A 197 -25.24 26.77 18.82
CA LEU A 197 -25.06 26.90 20.27
C LEU A 197 -24.93 25.52 20.91
N GLN A 198 -23.75 25.23 21.46
CA GLN A 198 -23.52 24.05 22.31
C GLN A 198 -24.21 24.19 23.68
N PRO A 199 -24.37 23.09 24.45
CA PRO A 199 -25.10 23.12 25.72
C PRO A 199 -24.64 24.24 26.66
N THR A 200 -25.58 25.05 27.14
CA THR A 200 -25.35 26.11 28.14
C THR A 200 -26.15 25.84 29.41
N GLU A 201 -25.58 26.16 30.58
CA GLU A 201 -26.26 26.11 31.88
C GLU A 201 -26.99 27.42 32.17
N ILE A 202 -27.96 27.77 31.32
CA ILE A 202 -28.83 28.94 31.54
C ILE A 202 -30.05 28.56 32.40
N ASP A 203 -30.70 29.57 33.00
CA ASP A 203 -31.91 29.36 33.81
C ASP A 203 -32.96 28.58 33.00
N LYS A 204 -33.44 27.46 33.56
CA LYS A 204 -34.48 26.61 32.96
C LYS A 204 -35.82 27.34 32.77
N LYS A 205 -36.01 28.47 33.45
CA LYS A 205 -37.19 29.33 33.29
C LYS A 205 -37.08 30.29 32.10
N PHE A 206 -35.89 30.47 31.54
CA PHE A 206 -35.69 31.34 30.39
C PHE A 206 -36.46 30.81 29.18
N GLN A 207 -37.11 31.73 28.46
CA GLN A 207 -37.85 31.42 27.24
C GLN A 207 -37.68 32.58 26.26
N ILE A 208 -37.37 32.27 25.00
CA ILE A 208 -37.34 33.25 23.93
C ILE A 208 -38.63 33.16 23.10
N THR A 209 -39.26 34.30 22.85
CA THR A 209 -40.44 34.42 21.98
C THR A 209 -40.12 35.06 20.64
N GLU A 210 -39.06 35.85 20.59
CA GLU A 210 -38.55 36.44 19.34
C GLU A 210 -37.82 35.39 18.50
N PRO A 211 -37.95 35.44 17.17
CA PRO A 211 -37.24 34.51 16.28
C PRO A 211 -35.74 34.82 16.26
N ILE A 212 -34.93 33.76 16.16
CA ILE A 212 -33.47 33.91 16.02
C ILE A 212 -33.16 34.30 14.57
N PRO A 213 -32.55 35.48 14.32
CA PRO A 213 -32.35 36.01 12.98
C PRO A 213 -31.14 35.36 12.32
N SER A 214 -31.31 34.15 11.78
CA SER A 214 -30.31 33.42 10.99
C SER A 214 -30.98 32.49 9.99
N ARG A 215 -30.36 32.22 8.83
CA ARG A 215 -30.92 31.25 7.88
C ARG A 215 -30.95 29.84 8.47
N SER A 216 -29.89 29.41 9.16
CA SER A 216 -29.73 28.05 9.68
C SER A 216 -29.40 28.10 11.17
N ILE A 217 -30.12 27.34 11.99
CA ILE A 217 -29.90 27.28 13.44
C ILE A 217 -29.68 25.84 13.94
N ALA A 218 -28.72 25.67 14.86
CA ALA A 218 -28.45 24.42 15.55
C ALA A 218 -28.22 24.64 17.06
N ILE A 219 -29.20 24.32 17.88
CA ILE A 219 -29.22 24.67 19.31
C ILE A 219 -29.31 23.41 20.15
N TYR A 220 -28.27 23.16 20.95
CA TYR A 220 -28.29 22.14 21.99
C TYR A 220 -28.86 22.71 23.29
N ASN A 221 -29.49 21.87 24.13
CA ASN A 221 -30.25 22.32 25.28
C ASN A 221 -31.32 23.38 24.92
N SER A 222 -32.07 23.14 23.84
CA SER A 222 -33.05 24.09 23.30
C SER A 222 -34.35 24.17 24.10
N PHE A 223 -34.34 23.88 25.40
CA PHE A 223 -35.52 23.85 26.28
C PHE A 223 -36.20 25.23 26.44
N TRP A 224 -35.49 26.30 26.09
CA TRP A 224 -35.90 27.70 26.16
C TRP A 224 -36.42 28.24 24.82
N ILE A 225 -36.34 27.46 23.74
CA ILE A 225 -36.93 27.80 22.44
C ILE A 225 -38.43 27.52 22.51
N THR A 226 -39.25 28.53 22.22
CA THR A 226 -40.71 28.41 22.28
C THR A 226 -41.33 28.25 20.89
N LEU A 227 -42.53 27.67 20.82
CA LEU A 227 -43.28 27.54 19.58
C LEU A 227 -43.46 28.89 18.82
N PRO A 228 -43.81 30.03 19.47
CA PRO A 228 -43.85 31.33 18.80
C PRO A 228 -42.54 31.75 18.13
N SER A 229 -41.38 31.49 18.76
CA SER A 229 -40.08 31.86 18.18
C SER A 229 -39.77 31.12 16.87
N ILE A 230 -40.29 29.89 16.74
CA ILE A 230 -40.15 29.09 15.51
C ILE A 230 -41.15 29.56 14.46
N LEU A 231 -42.44 29.69 14.82
CA LEU A 231 -43.51 30.02 13.86
C LEU A 231 -43.36 31.41 13.24
N ASN A 232 -42.76 32.35 13.98
CA ASN A 232 -42.51 33.71 13.51
C ASN A 232 -41.13 33.88 12.85
N GLY A 233 -40.32 32.82 12.78
CA GLY A 233 -38.99 32.84 12.19
C GLY A 233 -38.99 32.66 10.68
N SER A 234 -37.87 33.06 10.06
CA SER A 234 -37.60 32.87 8.63
C SER A 234 -36.48 31.86 8.38
N ASN A 235 -36.19 30.99 9.35
CA ASN A 235 -35.11 30.01 9.25
C ASN A 235 -35.44 28.96 8.18
N SER A 236 -34.46 28.64 7.33
CA SER A 236 -34.53 27.53 6.38
C SER A 236 -34.17 26.20 7.01
N ILE A 237 -33.31 26.20 8.02
CA ILE A 237 -32.83 24.99 8.66
C ILE A 237 -32.94 25.18 10.17
N ILE A 238 -33.64 24.27 10.84
CA ILE A 238 -33.84 24.32 12.30
C ILE A 238 -33.45 22.97 12.91
N ARG A 239 -32.50 22.99 13.84
CA ARG A 239 -32.07 21.82 14.61
C ARG A 239 -32.10 22.12 16.09
N LEU A 240 -32.96 21.42 16.82
CA LEU A 240 -33.22 21.64 18.23
C LEU A 240 -32.98 20.36 19.00
N PHE A 241 -31.98 20.37 19.89
CA PHE A 241 -31.65 19.21 20.73
C PHE A 241 -32.03 19.44 22.18
N ASP A 242 -32.64 18.42 22.79
CA ASP A 242 -33.19 18.45 24.15
C ASP A 242 -34.26 19.54 24.32
N SER A 243 -35.16 19.61 23.34
CA SER A 243 -36.26 20.58 23.28
C SER A 243 -37.41 20.24 24.24
N ASN A 244 -38.06 21.27 24.79
CA ASN A 244 -39.30 21.14 25.58
C ASN A 244 -40.57 21.18 24.72
N LEU A 245 -40.45 21.22 23.39
CA LEU A 245 -41.59 21.17 22.48
C LEU A 245 -42.35 19.85 22.66
N THR A 246 -43.65 19.95 22.89
CA THR A 246 -44.53 18.80 23.02
C THR A 246 -44.90 18.23 21.65
N ALA A 247 -45.43 17.00 21.61
CA ALA A 247 -45.99 16.42 20.39
C ALA A 247 -47.01 17.35 19.70
N LYS A 248 -47.80 18.11 20.49
CA LYS A 248 -48.77 19.09 19.99
C LYS A 248 -48.10 20.32 19.38
N ASP A 249 -46.99 20.77 19.95
CA ASP A 249 -46.23 21.89 19.38
C ASP A 249 -45.62 21.49 18.03
N ILE A 250 -45.04 20.28 17.95
CA ILE A 250 -44.49 19.73 16.70
C ILE A 250 -45.60 19.54 15.65
N ASN A 251 -46.77 19.01 16.05
CA ASN A 251 -47.94 18.92 15.18
C ASN A 251 -48.37 20.31 14.65
N THR A 252 -48.32 21.33 15.50
CA THR A 252 -48.65 22.71 15.12
C THR A 252 -47.66 23.25 14.09
N ILE A 253 -46.36 23.01 14.26
CA ILE A 253 -45.31 23.38 13.27
C ILE A 253 -45.60 22.73 11.91
N LEU A 254 -45.92 21.43 11.90
CA LEU A 254 -46.21 20.69 10.67
C LEU A 254 -47.51 21.17 9.98
N LYS A 255 -48.55 21.49 10.75
CA LYS A 255 -49.82 22.05 10.23
C LYS A 255 -49.61 23.43 9.61
N GLU A 256 -48.91 24.33 10.30
CA GLU A 256 -48.60 25.67 9.80
C GLU A 256 -47.72 25.61 8.54
N TRP A 257 -46.75 24.69 8.50
CA TRP A 257 -45.95 24.43 7.31
C TRP A 257 -46.79 23.87 6.16
N GLN A 258 -47.69 22.90 6.40
CA GLN A 258 -48.58 22.33 5.38
C GLN A 258 -49.53 23.39 4.77
N ILE A 259 -50.00 24.34 5.58
CA ILE A 259 -50.82 25.47 5.10
C ILE A 259 -50.00 26.36 4.16
N GLY A 260 -48.71 26.55 4.43
CA GLY A 260 -47.78 27.33 3.61
C GLY A 260 -47.83 28.84 3.85
N ASN A 261 -48.56 29.32 4.87
CA ASN A 261 -48.58 30.74 5.25
C ASN A 261 -47.43 31.13 6.18
N LYS A 262 -46.89 30.17 6.94
CA LYS A 262 -45.73 30.33 7.81
C LYS A 262 -44.66 29.32 7.43
N LEU A 263 -43.43 29.53 7.89
CA LEU A 263 -42.30 28.61 7.65
C LEU A 263 -42.05 28.37 6.15
N GLN A 264 -42.28 29.39 5.31
CA GLN A 264 -42.18 29.25 3.85
C GLN A 264 -40.77 28.89 3.39
N SER A 265 -39.77 29.44 4.08
CA SER A 265 -38.34 29.21 3.83
C SER A 265 -37.82 27.89 4.41
N LEU A 266 -38.59 27.21 5.27
CA LEU A 266 -38.15 26.00 5.97
C LEU A 266 -37.94 24.86 4.98
N GLU A 267 -36.72 24.33 4.94
CA GLU A 267 -36.23 23.24 4.10
C GLU A 267 -35.90 21.98 4.92
N TYR A 268 -35.43 22.17 6.16
CA TYR A 268 -35.05 21.08 7.07
C TYR A 268 -35.41 21.39 8.52
N LEU A 269 -36.04 20.42 9.18
CA LEU A 269 -36.38 20.50 10.60
C LEU A 269 -35.95 19.21 11.31
N GLU A 270 -35.17 19.36 12.38
CA GLU A 270 -34.77 18.29 13.28
C GLU A 270 -35.08 18.68 14.72
N ILE A 271 -35.85 17.85 15.40
CA ILE A 271 -36.18 18.05 16.82
C ILE A 271 -35.86 16.75 17.55
N GLN A 272 -34.93 16.84 18.50
CA GLN A 272 -34.67 15.81 19.49
C GLN A 272 -35.36 16.23 20.80
N THR A 273 -36.26 15.37 21.27
CA THR A 273 -36.95 15.53 22.55
C THR A 273 -36.32 14.63 23.62
N PRO A 274 -36.36 15.03 24.90
CA PRO A 274 -35.83 14.22 26.00
C PRO A 274 -36.54 12.87 26.13
N LYS A 275 -35.93 11.93 26.87
CA LYS A 275 -36.42 10.54 27.11
C LYS A 275 -37.94 10.47 27.30
N ILE A 276 -38.65 9.94 26.31
CA ILE A 276 -40.06 9.56 26.41
C ILE A 276 -40.11 8.15 27.01
N ASP A 277 -40.98 7.96 28.02
CA ASP A 277 -41.17 6.66 28.65
C ASP A 277 -41.57 5.61 27.58
N THR A 278 -40.91 4.46 27.63
CA THR A 278 -41.00 3.35 26.68
C THR A 278 -42.43 2.92 26.33
N PHE A 279 -43.36 3.14 27.25
CA PHE A 279 -44.76 2.73 27.15
C PHE A 279 -45.71 3.79 26.56
N ALA A 280 -45.31 5.06 26.47
CA ALA A 280 -46.10 6.15 25.88
C ALA A 280 -45.79 6.40 24.38
N ARG A 281 -44.96 5.54 23.77
CA ARG A 281 -44.39 5.72 22.43
C ARG A 281 -45.39 5.76 21.26
N PRO A 282 -46.42 4.88 21.19
CA PRO A 282 -47.38 4.93 20.10
C PRO A 282 -48.20 6.22 20.14
N ASP A 283 -48.59 6.66 21.34
CA ASP A 283 -49.41 7.85 21.55
C ASP A 283 -48.67 9.13 21.15
N TYR A 284 -47.37 9.20 21.39
CA TYR A 284 -46.55 10.37 21.05
C TYR A 284 -46.45 10.61 19.53
N ASN A 285 -46.12 9.58 18.75
CA ASN A 285 -46.08 9.68 17.28
C ASN A 285 -47.46 9.93 16.69
N ASN A 286 -48.49 9.27 17.23
CA ASN A 286 -49.86 9.46 16.78
C ASN A 286 -50.30 10.91 16.98
N GLU A 287 -49.94 11.53 18.10
CA GLU A 287 -50.26 12.93 18.39
C GLU A 287 -49.50 13.91 17.46
N ILE A 288 -48.25 13.62 17.07
CA ILE A 288 -47.49 14.42 16.09
C ILE A 288 -48.12 14.36 14.70
N LEU A 289 -48.54 13.17 14.28
CA LEU A 289 -49.05 12.92 12.93
C LEU A 289 -50.56 13.20 12.81
N LYS A 290 -51.21 13.58 13.91
CA LYS A 290 -52.65 13.77 14.01
C LYS A 290 -53.15 14.88 13.09
N ASP A 291 -54.19 14.59 12.33
CA ASP A 291 -54.85 15.49 11.38
C ASP A 291 -53.91 16.07 10.30
N LEU A 292 -52.82 15.37 9.96
CA LEU A 292 -51.96 15.70 8.82
C LEU A 292 -52.35 14.87 7.58
N ASN A 293 -52.34 15.49 6.39
CA ASN A 293 -52.55 14.75 5.14
C ASN A 293 -51.26 14.03 4.71
N LEU A 294 -51.09 12.78 5.15
CA LEU A 294 -49.88 11.99 4.94
C LEU A 294 -50.05 10.93 3.85
N THR A 295 -48.99 10.70 3.08
CA THR A 295 -48.85 9.56 2.16
C THR A 295 -47.65 8.71 2.58
N VAL A 296 -47.78 7.38 2.58
CA VAL A 296 -46.69 6.48 3.00
C VAL A 296 -45.82 6.15 1.80
N SER A 297 -44.50 6.33 1.93
CA SER A 297 -43.51 5.91 0.95
C SER A 297 -42.68 4.75 1.48
N VAL A 298 -42.63 3.68 0.69
CA VAL A 298 -41.79 2.49 0.95
C VAL A 298 -40.48 2.50 0.16
N ASP A 299 -40.26 3.47 -0.73
CA ASP A 299 -39.02 3.63 -1.50
C ASP A 299 -38.45 5.05 -1.38
N ASN A 300 -37.18 5.23 -1.80
CA ASN A 300 -36.57 6.53 -1.96
C ASN A 300 -37.04 7.17 -3.28
N ASN A 301 -38.19 7.86 -3.24
CA ASN A 301 -38.87 8.45 -4.41
C ASN A 301 -38.16 9.67 -5.02
N GLY A 302 -36.84 9.62 -5.16
CA GLY A 302 -36.01 10.75 -5.61
C GLY A 302 -35.69 11.76 -4.52
N ARG A 303 -35.91 11.42 -3.23
CA ARG A 303 -35.59 12.30 -2.11
C ARG A 303 -34.06 12.50 -2.04
N PRO A 304 -33.60 13.74 -1.89
CA PRO A 304 -32.21 14.06 -1.58
C PRO A 304 -31.69 13.24 -0.39
N ASN A 305 -30.49 12.69 -0.52
CA ASN A 305 -29.88 11.87 0.53
C ASN A 305 -29.08 12.73 1.53
N THR A 306 -28.95 14.03 1.27
CA THR A 306 -28.07 14.95 1.99
C THR A 306 -28.68 16.34 2.10
N VAL A 307 -28.40 17.04 3.21
CA VAL A 307 -28.79 18.43 3.47
C VAL A 307 -27.54 19.26 3.76
N ASN A 308 -27.37 20.40 3.11
CA ASN A 308 -26.28 21.33 3.42
C ASN A 308 -26.72 22.25 4.56
N ILE A 309 -26.08 22.15 5.73
CA ILE A 309 -26.46 22.88 6.95
C ILE A 309 -25.76 24.25 7.03
N ASP A 310 -24.56 24.33 6.47
CA ASP A 310 -23.69 25.51 6.44
C ASP A 310 -22.97 25.51 5.09
N ASN A 311 -23.13 26.57 4.29
CA ASN A 311 -22.73 26.71 2.88
C ASN A 311 -21.24 26.35 2.65
N ASP A 312 -20.97 25.04 2.54
CA ASP A 312 -19.71 24.37 2.14
C ASP A 312 -18.94 23.59 3.22
N VAL A 313 -19.39 23.58 4.49
CA VAL A 313 -18.64 22.92 5.58
C VAL A 313 -19.35 21.69 6.15
N TRP A 314 -20.68 21.67 6.18
CA TRP A 314 -21.41 20.59 6.85
C TRP A 314 -22.60 20.05 6.08
N THR A 315 -22.39 18.92 5.40
CA THR A 315 -23.45 18.14 4.75
C THR A 315 -23.92 17.02 5.67
N TYR A 316 -25.19 17.02 6.05
CA TYR A 316 -25.81 15.98 6.85
C TYR A 316 -26.46 14.92 5.95
N THR A 317 -26.11 13.65 6.15
CA THR A 317 -26.73 12.54 5.41
C THR A 317 -28.02 12.12 6.10
N LEU A 318 -29.13 12.11 5.36
CA LEU A 318 -30.43 11.73 5.91
C LEU A 318 -30.50 10.23 6.20
N PRO A 319 -31.18 9.80 7.27
CA PRO A 319 -31.34 8.38 7.59
C PRO A 319 -32.19 7.65 6.53
N GLN A 320 -31.73 6.46 6.11
CA GLN A 320 -32.44 5.58 5.16
C GLN A 320 -33.46 4.67 5.87
N THR A 321 -34.29 5.22 6.74
CA THR A 321 -35.31 4.44 7.47
C THR A 321 -36.61 4.35 6.68
N GLN A 322 -37.24 3.16 6.65
CA GLN A 322 -38.56 2.93 6.08
C GLN A 322 -39.50 2.34 7.15
N PRO A 323 -40.80 2.68 7.15
CA PRO A 323 -41.53 3.55 6.21
C PRO A 323 -41.33 5.05 6.47
N VAL A 324 -41.58 5.89 5.46
CA VAL A 324 -41.51 7.37 5.57
C VAL A 324 -42.86 8.00 5.26
N TYR A 325 -43.25 9.02 6.02
CA TYR A 325 -44.50 9.75 5.82
C TYR A 325 -44.26 11.05 5.05
N ASN A 326 -44.89 11.20 3.89
CA ASN A 326 -44.81 12.41 3.07
C ASN A 326 -46.02 13.31 3.35
N LEU A 327 -45.75 14.56 3.71
CA LEU A 327 -46.68 15.65 3.93
C LEU A 327 -46.61 16.59 2.72
N ILE A 328 -47.73 16.87 2.07
CA ILE A 328 -47.78 17.78 0.92
C ILE A 328 -48.27 19.16 1.39
N ARG A 329 -47.50 20.20 1.09
CA ARG A 329 -47.86 21.61 1.30
C ARG A 329 -48.78 22.10 0.18
N ASN A 330 -49.61 23.11 0.45
CA ASN A 330 -50.61 23.62 -0.49
C ASN A 330 -50.06 24.06 -1.87
N ASP A 331 -48.78 24.42 -1.96
CA ASP A 331 -48.10 24.79 -3.21
C ASP A 331 -47.44 23.61 -3.93
N GLY A 332 -47.64 22.38 -3.44
CA GLY A 332 -47.10 21.15 -4.02
C GLY A 332 -45.72 20.76 -3.50
N MET A 333 -45.11 21.51 -2.57
CA MET A 333 -43.88 21.07 -1.91
C MET A 333 -44.13 19.82 -1.06
N ILE A 334 -43.22 18.85 -1.14
CA ILE A 334 -43.34 17.58 -0.41
C ILE A 334 -42.35 17.59 0.75
N GLY A 335 -42.86 17.51 1.97
CA GLY A 335 -42.10 17.30 3.20
C GLY A 335 -42.10 15.83 3.60
N SER A 336 -40.96 15.30 3.99
CA SER A 336 -40.74 13.89 4.29
C SER A 336 -40.35 13.70 5.74
N ILE A 337 -41.18 13.01 6.52
CA ILE A 337 -41.08 12.87 7.97
C ILE A 337 -40.54 11.48 8.33
N PHE A 338 -39.42 11.46 9.05
CA PHE A 338 -38.78 10.26 9.58
C PHE A 338 -38.79 10.28 11.11
N GLY A 339 -39.10 9.14 11.70
CA GLY A 339 -38.82 8.87 13.11
C GLY A 339 -37.62 7.94 13.21
N THR A 340 -36.55 8.35 13.89
CA THR A 340 -35.43 7.45 14.20
C THR A 340 -35.31 7.24 15.71
N TYR A 341 -34.90 6.02 16.09
CA TYR A 341 -34.71 5.61 17.47
C TYR A 341 -33.31 5.00 17.60
N GLU A 342 -32.42 5.65 18.35
CA GLU A 342 -31.12 5.06 18.67
C GLU A 342 -31.16 4.43 20.07
N VAL A 343 -30.95 3.11 20.14
CA VAL A 343 -30.81 2.37 21.40
C VAL A 343 -29.35 2.42 21.86
N PHE A 344 -28.88 3.58 22.30
CA PHE A 344 -27.76 3.66 23.24
C PHE A 344 -28.32 3.85 24.66
N GLN A 345 -27.50 3.66 25.71
CA GLN A 345 -27.91 3.70 27.13
C GLN A 345 -28.62 5.01 27.60
N CYS A 346 -28.89 5.94 26.69
CA CYS A 346 -29.71 7.14 26.90
C CYS A 346 -30.77 7.26 25.77
N GLY A 347 -31.96 6.67 25.94
CA GLY A 347 -33.01 6.63 24.90
C GLY A 347 -33.63 7.98 24.51
N HIS A 348 -33.09 8.63 23.48
CA HIS A 348 -33.67 9.83 22.86
C HIS A 348 -34.46 9.48 21.58
N GLN A 349 -35.43 10.33 21.20
CA GLN A 349 -36.23 10.19 19.98
C GLN A 349 -36.00 11.38 19.05
N TRP A 350 -35.89 11.11 17.76
CA TRP A 350 -35.61 12.10 16.71
C TRP A 350 -36.79 12.20 15.74
N ILE A 351 -37.13 13.42 15.34
CA ILE A 351 -38.03 13.69 14.21
C ILE A 351 -37.26 14.52 13.20
N ILE A 352 -37.14 14.01 11.98
CA ILE A 352 -36.44 14.67 10.87
C ILE A 352 -37.45 14.92 9.75
N CYS A 353 -37.55 16.16 9.27
CA CYS A 353 -38.40 16.55 8.14
C CYS A 353 -37.55 17.19 7.03
N TYR A 354 -37.67 16.72 5.77
CA TYR A 354 -36.90 17.24 4.61
C TYR A 354 -37.76 17.45 3.34
N HIS A 355 -37.42 18.36 2.41
CA HIS A 355 -38.28 18.75 1.26
C HIS A 355 -37.67 18.61 -0.14
N GLN A 356 -38.49 18.37 -1.18
CA GLN A 356 -38.05 18.27 -2.60
C GLN A 356 -38.89 19.14 -3.57
N THR A 357 -38.24 19.75 -4.56
CA THR A 357 -38.84 20.36 -5.78
C THR A 357 -38.70 19.41 -7.00
N LYS A 358 -39.69 19.44 -7.91
CA LYS A 358 -40.05 18.36 -8.85
C LYS A 358 -39.61 18.65 -10.31
N GLU A 359 -39.23 17.62 -11.08
CA GLU A 359 -39.67 17.37 -12.47
C GLU A 359 -39.24 15.94 -12.90
N LEU A 360 -40.17 15.18 -13.49
CA LEU A 360 -40.05 13.76 -13.83
C LEU A 360 -40.25 13.62 -15.34
N GLU A 361 -39.18 13.48 -16.13
CA GLU A 361 -39.25 12.87 -17.47
C GLU A 361 -37.90 12.22 -17.87
N GLY A 362 -37.96 10.94 -18.25
CA GLY A 362 -36.88 10.21 -18.94
C GLY A 362 -36.37 8.94 -18.22
N PRO A 363 -36.19 7.80 -18.93
CA PRO A 363 -35.62 6.60 -18.33
C PRO A 363 -34.11 6.75 -18.16
N ILE A 364 -33.61 6.53 -16.94
CA ILE A 364 -32.19 6.62 -16.60
C ILE A 364 -31.55 5.22 -16.70
N PHE A 365 -30.53 5.08 -17.55
CA PHE A 365 -29.60 3.95 -17.56
C PHE A 365 -28.39 4.29 -16.69
N GLU A 366 -28.04 3.45 -15.72
CA GLU A 366 -26.79 3.59 -14.95
C GLU A 366 -25.83 2.42 -15.21
N SER A 367 -24.56 2.74 -15.46
CA SER A 367 -23.44 1.79 -15.44
C SER A 367 -22.44 2.23 -14.36
N LYS A 368 -21.94 1.28 -13.55
CA LYS A 368 -20.87 1.53 -12.58
C LYS A 368 -19.61 0.76 -12.97
N LEU A 369 -18.52 1.48 -13.20
CA LEU A 369 -17.20 0.96 -13.58
C LEU A 369 -16.31 0.79 -12.35
N HIS A 370 -15.89 -0.43 -12.01
CA HIS A 370 -14.77 -0.71 -11.11
C HIS A 370 -13.89 -1.86 -11.67
N GLY A 371 -12.69 -1.53 -12.17
CA GLY A 371 -11.58 -2.47 -12.40
C GLY A 371 -11.65 -3.42 -13.62
N PRO A 372 -10.54 -4.08 -14.00
CA PRO A 372 -10.31 -4.62 -15.36
C PRO A 372 -10.87 -6.05 -15.56
N SER A 373 -12.12 -6.27 -15.15
CA SER A 373 -12.93 -7.41 -15.58
C SER A 373 -14.39 -6.94 -15.61
N VAL A 374 -14.90 -6.70 -16.80
CA VAL A 374 -16.24 -6.10 -17.00
C VAL A 374 -17.31 -7.14 -16.68
N ASN A 375 -17.82 -7.13 -15.45
CA ASN A 375 -19.05 -7.82 -15.08
C ASN A 375 -20.21 -6.82 -15.19
N HIS A 376 -21.11 -7.04 -16.14
CA HIS A 376 -22.34 -6.26 -16.26
C HIS A 376 -23.38 -6.81 -15.27
N TYR A 377 -23.82 -5.97 -14.33
CA TYR A 377 -24.92 -6.29 -13.43
C TYR A 377 -26.19 -5.59 -13.93
N PHE A 378 -27.23 -6.36 -14.21
CA PHE A 378 -28.56 -5.83 -14.55
C PHE A 378 -29.46 -5.98 -13.33
N ILE A 379 -30.06 -4.87 -12.88
CA ILE A 379 -31.07 -4.88 -11.81
C ILE A 379 -32.42 -4.68 -12.49
N LEU A 380 -33.25 -5.72 -12.50
CA LEU A 380 -34.61 -5.67 -13.05
C LEU A 380 -35.60 -5.27 -11.95
N LYS A 381 -36.52 -4.37 -12.32
CA LYS A 381 -37.56 -3.86 -11.42
C LYS A 381 -38.63 -4.95 -11.22
N ASP A 382 -39.04 -5.19 -9.98
CA ASP A 382 -40.03 -6.22 -9.66
C ASP A 382 -41.44 -5.80 -10.09
N ASN A 383 -41.93 -6.37 -11.19
CA ASN A 383 -43.29 -6.19 -11.70
C ASN A 383 -44.19 -7.40 -11.39
N GLY A 384 -43.82 -8.27 -10.44
CA GLY A 384 -44.60 -9.44 -10.04
C GLY A 384 -44.32 -10.73 -10.83
N ASN A 385 -43.40 -10.69 -11.81
CA ASN A 385 -42.93 -11.89 -12.52
C ASN A 385 -41.43 -11.81 -12.90
N VAL A 386 -40.59 -11.46 -11.91
CA VAL A 386 -39.14 -11.18 -12.03
C VAL A 386 -38.36 -12.22 -12.86
N ILE A 387 -38.75 -13.49 -12.79
CA ILE A 387 -38.05 -14.59 -13.47
C ILE A 387 -38.28 -14.56 -14.98
N GLU A 388 -39.50 -14.29 -15.44
CA GLU A 388 -39.80 -14.28 -16.87
C GLU A 388 -39.18 -13.05 -17.54
N ASP A 389 -39.21 -11.90 -16.86
CA ASP A 389 -38.54 -10.67 -17.31
C ASP A 389 -37.02 -10.88 -17.37
N SER A 390 -36.45 -11.58 -16.40
CA SER A 390 -35.01 -11.92 -16.39
C SER A 390 -34.62 -12.83 -17.56
N LYS A 391 -35.46 -13.81 -17.92
CA LYS A 391 -35.22 -14.66 -19.09
C LYS A 391 -35.18 -13.83 -20.37
N GLN A 392 -36.20 -13.01 -20.62
CA GLN A 392 -36.30 -12.19 -21.83
C GLN A 392 -35.11 -11.24 -21.97
N VAL A 393 -34.67 -10.63 -20.86
CA VAL A 393 -33.50 -9.74 -20.87
C VAL A 393 -32.22 -10.49 -21.17
N VAL A 394 -32.01 -11.68 -20.60
CA VAL A 394 -30.83 -12.49 -20.90
C VAL A 394 -30.85 -12.99 -22.35
N GLU A 395 -32.01 -13.40 -22.87
CA GLU A 395 -32.19 -13.77 -24.27
C GLU A 395 -31.82 -12.61 -25.20
N HIS A 396 -32.34 -11.41 -24.92
CA HIS A 396 -32.06 -10.21 -25.70
C HIS A 396 -30.58 -9.79 -25.63
N ILE A 397 -29.94 -9.88 -24.45
CA ILE A 397 -28.50 -9.59 -24.30
C ILE A 397 -27.67 -10.57 -25.12
N CYS A 398 -27.97 -11.87 -25.05
CA CYS A 398 -27.23 -12.88 -25.81
C CYS A 398 -27.40 -12.67 -27.32
N GLU A 399 -28.59 -12.25 -27.77
CA GLU A 399 -28.87 -11.89 -29.16
C GLU A 399 -28.08 -10.65 -29.60
N VAL A 400 -28.16 -9.56 -28.84
CA VAL A 400 -27.51 -8.27 -29.15
C VAL A 400 -25.99 -8.39 -29.19
N PHE A 401 -25.41 -9.11 -28.24
CA PHE A 401 -23.95 -9.20 -28.10
C PHE A 401 -23.34 -10.45 -28.74
N SER A 402 -24.15 -11.34 -29.34
CA SER A 402 -23.69 -12.61 -29.92
C SER A 402 -22.81 -13.42 -28.96
N SER A 403 -23.07 -13.30 -27.66
CA SER A 403 -22.24 -13.89 -26.60
C SER A 403 -23.06 -14.89 -25.79
N PRO A 404 -22.63 -16.16 -25.68
CA PRO A 404 -23.31 -17.15 -24.86
C PRO A 404 -23.11 -16.87 -23.36
N ILE A 405 -24.02 -17.39 -22.54
CA ILE A 405 -23.91 -17.40 -21.07
C ILE A 405 -22.69 -18.24 -20.69
N SER A 406 -21.67 -17.60 -20.10
CA SER A 406 -20.49 -18.29 -19.58
C SER A 406 -20.75 -18.85 -18.18
N GLU A 407 -21.55 -18.17 -17.37
CA GLU A 407 -21.74 -18.47 -15.95
C GLU A 407 -23.20 -18.21 -15.52
N ILE A 408 -23.79 -19.16 -14.78
CA ILE A 408 -25.15 -19.03 -14.25
C ILE A 408 -25.31 -19.59 -12.84
N THR A 409 -25.98 -18.83 -11.98
CA THR A 409 -26.41 -19.27 -10.64
C THR A 409 -27.91 -19.56 -10.64
N ILE A 410 -28.28 -20.81 -10.36
CA ILE A 410 -29.67 -21.27 -10.29
C ILE A 410 -30.17 -21.15 -8.85
N THR A 411 -31.18 -20.31 -8.65
CA THR A 411 -31.88 -20.12 -7.37
C THR A 411 -33.26 -20.78 -7.35
N GLU A 412 -33.88 -20.97 -8.52
CA GLU A 412 -35.20 -21.59 -8.70
C GLU A 412 -35.22 -22.66 -9.79
N THR A 413 -36.05 -23.68 -9.62
CA THR A 413 -36.15 -24.83 -10.55
C THR A 413 -36.75 -24.47 -11.90
N SER A 414 -37.60 -23.45 -11.96
CA SER A 414 -38.24 -22.97 -13.20
C SER A 414 -37.21 -22.48 -14.24
N LEU A 415 -36.01 -22.09 -13.81
CA LEU A 415 -34.90 -21.67 -14.68
C LEU A 415 -34.24 -22.83 -15.43
N ILE A 416 -34.36 -24.06 -14.92
CA ILE A 416 -33.65 -25.22 -15.48
C ILE A 416 -34.18 -25.56 -16.88
N GLU A 417 -35.51 -25.61 -17.04
CA GLU A 417 -36.14 -25.92 -18.33
C GLU A 417 -35.83 -24.86 -19.39
N TRP A 418 -35.89 -23.59 -18.97
CA TRP A 418 -35.51 -22.48 -19.82
C TRP A 418 -34.04 -22.59 -20.25
N LEU A 419 -33.12 -22.81 -19.31
CA LEU A 419 -31.69 -22.90 -19.57
C LEU A 419 -31.33 -24.03 -20.53
N ILE A 420 -31.94 -25.21 -20.34
CA ILE A 420 -31.73 -26.38 -21.20
C ILE A 420 -32.19 -26.09 -22.63
N LYS A 421 -33.32 -25.39 -22.80
CA LYS A 421 -33.86 -25.01 -24.11
C LYS A 421 -33.06 -23.90 -24.77
N PHE A 422 -32.63 -22.91 -23.99
CA PHE A 422 -31.97 -21.71 -24.48
C PHE A 422 -30.50 -21.95 -24.83
N GLN A 423 -29.73 -22.57 -23.92
CA GLN A 423 -28.31 -22.80 -24.12
C GLN A 423 -27.84 -24.13 -23.49
N PRO A 424 -27.80 -25.23 -24.27
CA PRO A 424 -27.49 -26.56 -23.74
C PRO A 424 -26.02 -26.75 -23.33
N THR A 425 -25.13 -25.79 -23.58
CA THR A 425 -23.70 -25.86 -23.19
C THR A 425 -23.29 -24.61 -22.42
N ILE A 426 -22.78 -24.76 -21.19
CA ILE A 426 -22.40 -23.64 -20.29
C ILE A 426 -21.06 -23.95 -19.62
N GLN A 427 -20.24 -22.94 -19.36
CA GLN A 427 -18.95 -23.17 -18.68
C GLN A 427 -19.13 -23.35 -17.17
N ASN A 428 -19.78 -22.35 -16.57
CA ASN A 428 -20.06 -22.08 -15.15
C ASN A 428 -21.47 -22.47 -14.66
N VAL A 429 -21.69 -23.50 -13.85
CA VAL A 429 -23.03 -23.72 -13.23
C VAL A 429 -22.93 -23.81 -11.70
N TRP A 430 -23.61 -22.89 -11.00
CA TRP A 430 -23.76 -22.92 -9.55
C TRP A 430 -25.22 -23.08 -9.14
N ILE A 431 -25.49 -23.99 -8.22
CA ILE A 431 -26.81 -24.16 -7.61
C ILE A 431 -26.71 -23.71 -6.15
N ASN A 432 -27.44 -22.66 -5.79
CA ASN A 432 -27.38 -22.04 -4.47
C ASN A 432 -28.05 -22.93 -3.40
N LYS A 433 -27.61 -22.84 -2.13
CA LYS A 433 -28.10 -23.62 -0.99
C LYS A 433 -29.60 -23.46 -0.71
N HIS A 434 -30.22 -22.40 -1.22
CA HIS A 434 -31.64 -22.10 -1.04
C HIS A 434 -32.53 -22.67 -2.15
N ALA A 435 -31.94 -23.17 -3.25
CA ALA A 435 -32.71 -23.70 -4.38
C ALA A 435 -33.33 -25.07 -4.03
N ARG A 436 -34.66 -25.17 -4.00
CA ARG A 436 -35.36 -26.45 -3.79
C ARG A 436 -35.35 -27.27 -5.08
N ILE A 437 -34.32 -28.09 -5.28
CA ILE A 437 -34.19 -28.93 -6.48
C ILE A 437 -34.65 -30.36 -6.20
N SER A 438 -35.55 -30.89 -7.04
CA SER A 438 -35.94 -32.30 -7.01
C SER A 438 -34.88 -33.19 -7.66
N ALA A 439 -34.88 -34.48 -7.35
CA ALA A 439 -34.01 -35.46 -7.99
C ALA A 439 -34.23 -35.52 -9.52
N GLU A 440 -35.48 -35.34 -9.95
CA GLU A 440 -35.84 -35.26 -11.37
C GLU A 440 -35.18 -34.07 -12.07
N SER A 441 -35.25 -32.88 -11.45
CA SER A 441 -34.65 -31.66 -12.00
C SER A 441 -33.13 -31.80 -12.13
N LEU A 442 -32.49 -32.41 -11.14
CA LEU A 442 -31.05 -32.66 -11.16
C LEU A 442 -30.64 -33.69 -12.23
N ASN A 443 -31.43 -34.76 -12.42
CA ASN A 443 -31.24 -35.71 -13.52
C ASN A 443 -31.37 -35.03 -14.89
N ARG A 444 -32.35 -34.13 -15.05
CA ARG A 444 -32.50 -33.34 -16.30
C ARG A 444 -31.29 -32.46 -16.56
N ILE A 445 -30.75 -31.79 -15.54
CA ILE A 445 -29.51 -31.00 -15.68
C ILE A 445 -28.37 -31.90 -16.17
N PHE A 446 -28.12 -33.04 -15.52
CA PHE A 446 -27.00 -33.92 -15.90
C PHE A 446 -27.17 -34.57 -17.27
N LYS A 447 -28.41 -34.82 -17.69
CA LYS A 447 -28.72 -35.41 -19.00
C LYS A 447 -28.61 -34.41 -20.14
N SER A 448 -29.13 -33.20 -19.93
CA SER A 448 -29.41 -32.26 -21.02
C SER A 448 -28.46 -31.06 -21.06
N LEU A 449 -27.75 -30.76 -19.98
CA LEU A 449 -26.84 -29.62 -19.90
C LEU A 449 -25.37 -30.08 -19.92
N LYS A 450 -24.60 -29.61 -20.91
CA LYS A 450 -23.16 -29.86 -21.04
C LYS A 450 -22.38 -28.78 -20.31
N VAL A 451 -21.86 -29.10 -19.12
CA VAL A 451 -21.03 -28.18 -18.33
C VAL A 451 -19.55 -28.37 -18.66
N THR A 452 -18.90 -27.34 -19.20
CA THR A 452 -17.54 -27.48 -19.76
C THR A 452 -16.40 -27.16 -18.80
N ASN A 453 -16.66 -26.52 -17.65
CA ASN A 453 -15.61 -26.19 -16.69
C ASN A 453 -15.96 -26.59 -15.24
N HIS A 454 -16.96 -25.94 -14.62
CA HIS A 454 -17.26 -26.13 -13.19
C HIS A 454 -18.75 -26.28 -12.91
N PHE A 455 -19.11 -27.36 -12.21
CA PHE A 455 -20.42 -27.59 -11.63
C PHE A 455 -20.35 -27.58 -10.09
N GLN A 456 -21.09 -26.68 -9.44
CA GLN A 456 -21.21 -26.63 -7.98
C GLN A 456 -22.65 -26.76 -7.52
N LEU A 457 -22.89 -27.69 -6.59
CA LEU A 457 -24.19 -27.89 -5.94
C LEU A 457 -24.06 -27.65 -4.43
N LYS A 458 -24.71 -26.59 -3.94
CA LYS A 458 -24.77 -26.26 -2.50
C LYS A 458 -26.09 -26.66 -1.82
N SER A 459 -27.11 -27.03 -2.61
CA SER A 459 -28.43 -27.40 -2.11
C SER A 459 -28.58 -28.91 -1.85
N ILE A 460 -29.49 -29.26 -0.95
CA ILE A 460 -29.93 -30.63 -0.69
C ILE A 460 -31.14 -30.90 -1.60
N PRO A 461 -31.15 -32.00 -2.40
CA PRO A 461 -32.33 -32.34 -3.16
C PRO A 461 -33.49 -32.69 -2.22
N THR A 462 -34.71 -32.27 -2.55
CA THR A 462 -35.87 -32.35 -1.63
C THR A 462 -36.41 -33.76 -1.39
N ASP A 463 -35.97 -34.75 -2.18
CA ASP A 463 -36.52 -36.10 -2.17
C ASP A 463 -35.64 -37.05 -1.32
N GLU A 464 -36.25 -37.86 -0.45
CA GLU A 464 -35.51 -38.76 0.46
C GLU A 464 -34.84 -39.97 -0.25
N GLU A 465 -35.28 -40.33 -1.46
CA GLU A 465 -34.66 -41.38 -2.29
C GLU A 465 -34.17 -40.84 -3.64
N ILE A 466 -32.95 -40.29 -3.67
CA ILE A 466 -32.35 -39.77 -4.91
C ILE A 466 -31.74 -40.91 -5.73
N LYS A 467 -32.42 -41.31 -6.81
CA LYS A 467 -31.88 -42.23 -7.83
C LYS A 467 -31.42 -41.43 -9.05
N ILE A 468 -30.13 -41.11 -9.08
CA ILE A 468 -29.49 -40.51 -10.26
C ILE A 468 -28.86 -41.63 -11.08
N THR A 469 -29.31 -41.77 -12.32
CA THR A 469 -28.84 -42.80 -13.26
C THR A 469 -27.91 -42.23 -14.32
N GLU A 470 -27.89 -40.91 -14.49
CA GLU A 470 -27.19 -40.23 -15.58
C GLU A 470 -25.73 -39.93 -15.25
N ARG A 471 -24.89 -39.93 -16.28
CA ARG A 471 -23.44 -39.70 -16.17
C ARG A 471 -23.14 -38.22 -16.02
N ILE A 472 -22.37 -37.84 -14.99
CA ILE A 472 -21.95 -36.45 -14.80
C ILE A 472 -20.63 -36.21 -15.53
N SER A 473 -20.67 -35.41 -16.61
CA SER A 473 -19.51 -35.08 -17.43
C SER A 473 -19.16 -33.60 -17.30
N CYS A 474 -18.29 -33.26 -16.33
CA CYS A 474 -17.78 -31.91 -16.11
C CYS A 474 -16.33 -32.00 -15.57
N PRO A 475 -15.36 -31.19 -16.02
CA PRO A 475 -13.99 -31.28 -15.49
C PRO A 475 -13.93 -31.08 -13.97
N TYR A 476 -14.64 -30.09 -13.43
CA TYR A 476 -14.65 -29.80 -12.01
C TYR A 476 -16.06 -29.99 -11.43
N ILE A 477 -16.19 -30.87 -10.43
CA ILE A 477 -17.42 -31.03 -9.64
C ILE A 477 -17.21 -30.77 -8.15
N SER A 478 -18.09 -29.96 -7.56
CA SER A 478 -18.16 -29.72 -6.11
C SER A 478 -19.59 -29.90 -5.60
N ILE A 479 -19.81 -30.87 -4.73
CA ILE A 479 -21.14 -31.15 -4.15
C ILE A 479 -21.05 -31.02 -2.63
N HIS A 480 -21.83 -30.11 -2.07
CA HIS A 480 -22.07 -30.03 -0.63
C HIS A 480 -23.28 -30.90 -0.26
N ASN A 481 -23.32 -31.41 0.98
CA ASN A 481 -24.36 -32.35 1.40
C ASN A 481 -24.47 -33.58 0.48
N SER A 482 -23.32 -34.16 0.13
CA SER A 482 -23.16 -35.26 -0.84
C SER A 482 -23.54 -36.66 -0.29
N HIS A 483 -24.41 -36.74 0.72
CA HIS A 483 -24.82 -37.99 1.36
C HIS A 483 -25.53 -38.97 0.40
N TRP A 484 -26.16 -38.45 -0.66
CA TRP A 484 -26.79 -39.21 -1.73
C TRP A 484 -25.84 -39.53 -2.90
N PHE A 485 -24.61 -39.01 -2.90
CA PHE A 485 -23.66 -39.18 -4.00
C PHE A 485 -22.94 -40.54 -3.90
N THR A 486 -23.38 -41.51 -4.68
CA THR A 486 -22.96 -42.92 -4.57
C THR A 486 -21.67 -43.24 -5.36
N VAL A 487 -21.02 -44.36 -5.01
CA VAL A 487 -19.83 -44.87 -5.72
C VAL A 487 -20.04 -45.03 -7.23
N PRO A 488 -21.15 -45.61 -7.73
CA PRO A 488 -21.40 -45.69 -9.16
C PRO A 488 -21.38 -44.33 -9.87
N LEU A 489 -21.92 -43.28 -9.24
CA LEU A 489 -21.92 -41.92 -9.83
C LEU A 489 -20.50 -41.38 -9.98
N ILE A 490 -19.66 -41.58 -8.97
CA ILE A 490 -18.24 -41.20 -9.00
C ILE A 490 -17.51 -41.95 -10.11
N LEU A 491 -17.66 -43.28 -10.16
CA LEU A 491 -16.93 -44.12 -11.12
C LEU A 491 -17.37 -43.93 -12.57
N ASN A 492 -18.63 -43.56 -12.79
CA ASN A 492 -19.12 -43.28 -14.12
C ASN A 492 -18.78 -41.87 -14.60
N GLY A 493 -18.45 -40.93 -13.70
CA GLY A 493 -18.07 -39.57 -14.05
C GLY A 493 -16.80 -39.45 -14.93
N ASN A 494 -16.70 -38.36 -15.70
CA ASN A 494 -15.49 -38.00 -16.45
C ASN A 494 -14.86 -36.71 -15.92
N ASN A 495 -14.64 -36.65 -14.61
CA ASN A 495 -14.21 -35.43 -13.93
C ASN A 495 -12.69 -35.46 -13.66
N SER A 496 -12.02 -34.31 -13.79
CA SER A 496 -10.63 -34.14 -13.38
C SER A 496 -10.50 -33.75 -11.90
N ILE A 497 -11.48 -33.03 -11.37
CA ILE A 497 -11.52 -32.58 -9.98
C ILE A 497 -12.88 -32.96 -9.39
N ILE A 498 -12.87 -33.73 -8.31
CA ILE A 498 -14.08 -34.09 -7.55
C ILE A 498 -13.92 -33.65 -6.10
N ARG A 499 -14.87 -32.83 -5.61
CA ARG A 499 -14.99 -32.45 -4.20
C ARG A 499 -16.36 -32.82 -3.66
N LEU A 500 -16.38 -33.65 -2.63
CA LEU A 500 -17.61 -34.12 -1.98
C LEU A 500 -17.56 -33.71 -0.51
N TYR A 501 -18.49 -32.86 -0.09
CA TYR A 501 -18.63 -32.45 1.30
C TYR A 501 -19.83 -33.15 1.94
N ASP A 502 -19.73 -33.51 3.21
CA ASP A 502 -20.75 -34.21 3.99
C ASP A 502 -21.23 -35.52 3.31
N SER A 503 -20.28 -36.35 2.88
CA SER A 503 -20.54 -37.61 2.18
C SER A 503 -20.80 -38.80 3.12
N ASN A 504 -21.65 -39.74 2.69
CA ASN A 504 -21.90 -41.03 3.36
C ASN A 504 -20.96 -42.16 2.88
N LEU A 505 -19.94 -41.86 2.09
CA LEU A 505 -19.01 -42.86 1.58
C LEU A 505 -18.21 -43.51 2.72
N THR A 506 -18.34 -44.84 2.84
CA THR A 506 -17.58 -45.62 3.82
C THR A 506 -16.11 -45.82 3.39
N PRO A 507 -15.20 -46.21 4.29
CA PRO A 507 -13.83 -46.59 3.93
C PRO A 507 -13.76 -47.66 2.84
N LYS A 508 -14.69 -48.61 2.84
CA LYS A 508 -14.80 -49.63 1.79
C LYS A 508 -15.13 -49.01 0.43
N ASN A 509 -16.03 -48.02 0.41
CA ASN A 509 -16.37 -47.28 -0.81
C ASN A 509 -15.18 -46.48 -1.34
N ILE A 510 -14.47 -45.76 -0.48
CA ILE A 510 -13.28 -44.98 -0.84
C ILE A 510 -12.18 -45.90 -1.38
N ASN A 511 -11.88 -47.00 -0.68
CA ASN A 511 -10.89 -47.99 -1.13
C ASN A 511 -11.27 -48.58 -2.50
N PHE A 512 -12.55 -48.86 -2.72
CA PHE A 512 -13.04 -49.33 -4.02
C PHE A 512 -12.83 -48.28 -5.13
N ILE A 513 -13.17 -47.01 -4.89
CA ILE A 513 -12.94 -45.90 -5.84
C ILE A 513 -11.46 -45.80 -6.22
N LEU A 514 -10.57 -45.83 -5.22
CA LEU A 514 -9.13 -45.73 -5.42
C LEU A 514 -8.57 -46.92 -6.20
N ARG A 515 -9.06 -48.14 -5.94
CA ARG A 515 -8.68 -49.33 -6.72
C ARG A 515 -9.08 -49.19 -8.19
N GLN A 516 -10.30 -48.70 -8.47
CA GLN A 516 -10.75 -48.51 -9.85
C GLN A 516 -9.92 -47.46 -10.59
N TRP A 517 -9.54 -46.38 -9.91
CA TRP A 517 -8.61 -45.37 -10.41
C TRP A 517 -7.21 -45.93 -10.65
N GLN A 518 -6.65 -46.66 -9.66
CA GLN A 518 -5.31 -47.25 -9.73
C GLN A 518 -5.18 -48.28 -10.86
N LEU A 519 -6.24 -49.03 -11.12
CA LEU A 519 -6.28 -49.99 -12.23
C LEU A 519 -6.42 -49.32 -13.61
N GLY A 520 -6.70 -48.01 -13.67
CA GLY A 520 -6.88 -47.26 -14.91
C GLY A 520 -8.15 -47.60 -15.68
N PHE A 521 -9.04 -48.44 -15.13
CA PHE A 521 -10.28 -48.87 -15.79
C PHE A 521 -11.38 -47.79 -15.74
N LYS A 522 -11.40 -46.96 -14.69
CA LYS A 522 -12.34 -45.84 -14.50
C LYS A 522 -11.57 -44.65 -13.93
N LEU A 523 -12.14 -43.44 -14.03
CA LEU A 523 -11.54 -42.20 -13.48
C LEU A 523 -10.18 -41.81 -14.11
N GLN A 524 -9.92 -42.15 -15.39
CA GLN A 524 -8.63 -41.88 -16.05
C GLN A 524 -8.22 -40.40 -16.05
N ASN A 525 -9.21 -39.51 -16.11
CA ASN A 525 -9.00 -38.07 -16.11
C ASN A 525 -8.90 -37.45 -14.71
N LEU A 526 -9.11 -38.23 -13.64
CA LEU A 526 -9.08 -37.72 -12.27
C LEU A 526 -7.65 -37.29 -11.89
N GLU A 527 -7.53 -36.04 -11.46
CA GLU A 527 -6.32 -35.37 -10.99
C GLU A 527 -6.41 -35.04 -9.50
N TYR A 528 -7.60 -34.72 -9.01
CA TYR A 528 -7.84 -34.34 -7.62
C TYR A 528 -9.16 -34.92 -7.09
N LEU A 529 -9.09 -35.54 -5.91
CA LEU A 529 -10.24 -36.08 -5.20
C LEU A 529 -10.20 -35.61 -3.75
N GLU A 530 -11.26 -34.94 -3.31
CA GLU A 530 -11.47 -34.50 -1.94
C GLU A 530 -12.83 -35.01 -1.45
N ILE A 531 -12.83 -35.71 -0.32
CA ILE A 531 -14.03 -36.27 0.29
C ILE A 531 -14.00 -35.92 1.78
N GLU A 532 -15.01 -35.18 2.22
CA GLU A 532 -15.30 -34.91 3.62
C GLU A 532 -16.53 -35.75 4.02
N THR A 533 -16.38 -36.62 5.01
CA THR A 533 -17.41 -37.59 5.41
C THR A 533 -18.03 -37.23 6.75
N VAL A 534 -19.34 -37.43 6.90
CA VAL A 534 -20.08 -37.12 8.15
C VAL A 534 -19.89 -38.17 9.26
N THR A 535 -19.39 -39.37 8.92
CA THR A 535 -19.20 -40.45 9.89
C THR A 535 -17.80 -40.43 10.51
N LEU A 536 -17.72 -40.62 11.83
CA LEU A 536 -16.46 -40.85 12.57
C LEU A 536 -15.83 -42.15 12.06
N LEU A 537 -14.92 -42.04 11.09
CA LEU A 537 -14.23 -43.19 10.53
C LEU A 537 -13.28 -43.80 11.56
N ASP A 538 -13.26 -45.14 11.66
CA ASP A 538 -12.13 -45.85 12.27
C ASP A 538 -10.92 -45.67 11.34
N ILE A 539 -10.12 -44.65 11.65
CA ILE A 539 -8.96 -44.23 10.88
C ILE A 539 -7.94 -45.38 10.74
N ASP A 540 -7.85 -46.28 11.72
CA ASP A 540 -6.95 -47.43 11.63
C ASP A 540 -7.48 -48.47 10.63
N SER A 541 -8.80 -48.66 10.52
CA SER A 541 -9.41 -49.51 9.49
C SER A 541 -9.22 -48.90 8.09
N CYS A 542 -9.38 -47.58 7.97
CA CYS A 542 -9.21 -46.83 6.73
C CYS A 542 -7.76 -46.90 6.21
N ILE A 543 -6.78 -46.63 7.08
CA ILE A 543 -5.35 -46.75 6.75
C ILE A 543 -5.01 -48.20 6.41
N ARG A 544 -5.47 -49.19 7.19
CA ARG A 544 -5.21 -50.62 6.91
C ARG A 544 -5.77 -51.07 5.55
N GLU A 545 -6.99 -50.67 5.21
CA GLU A 545 -7.63 -51.06 3.94
C GLU A 545 -7.03 -50.34 2.72
N ILE A 546 -6.64 -49.06 2.86
CA ILE A 546 -5.92 -48.31 1.83
C ILE A 546 -4.51 -48.90 1.62
N TRP A 547 -3.77 -49.21 2.69
CA TRP A 547 -2.41 -49.77 2.58
C TRP A 547 -2.41 -51.22 2.04
N LYS A 548 -3.39 -52.05 2.36
CA LYS A 548 -3.52 -53.39 1.75
C LYS A 548 -3.60 -53.34 0.21
N SER A 549 -4.16 -52.27 -0.35
CA SER A 549 -4.31 -52.08 -1.80
C SER A 549 -3.00 -51.60 -2.45
N PHE A 550 -2.22 -50.74 -1.79
CA PHE A 550 -0.96 -50.23 -2.32
C PHE A 550 0.22 -51.22 -2.19
N TYR A 551 0.18 -52.18 -1.26
CA TYR A 551 1.27 -53.15 -1.06
C TYR A 551 1.30 -54.31 -2.06
N ARG A 552 0.19 -54.62 -2.75
CA ARG A 552 0.08 -55.82 -3.60
C ARG A 552 0.65 -55.70 -5.03
N LYS A 553 1.26 -54.57 -5.42
CA LYS A 553 1.83 -54.43 -6.78
C LYS A 553 3.02 -53.47 -6.93
N ALA A 554 3.81 -53.26 -5.87
CA ALA A 554 5.04 -52.47 -5.94
C ALA A 554 6.24 -53.32 -6.41
N ASN A 555 6.18 -53.80 -7.67
CA ASN A 555 7.38 -53.99 -8.48
C ASN A 555 7.36 -52.86 -9.51
N PHE A 556 8.19 -51.84 -9.30
CA PHE A 556 8.26 -50.68 -10.20
C PHE A 556 9.10 -51.02 -11.43
N GLY A 557 8.48 -50.85 -12.61
CA GLY A 557 9.15 -50.62 -13.89
C GLY A 557 9.63 -49.16 -14.00
N THR A 558 10.69 -48.96 -14.77
CA THR A 558 11.59 -47.80 -14.86
C THR A 558 11.06 -46.61 -15.66
N ASP A 559 9.79 -46.27 -15.55
CA ASP A 559 9.13 -45.31 -16.44
C ASP A 559 8.95 -43.96 -15.73
N GLY A 560 9.93 -43.05 -15.89
CA GLY A 560 9.97 -41.74 -15.22
C GLY A 560 8.86 -40.74 -15.61
N ARG A 561 7.60 -40.99 -15.21
CA ARG A 561 6.53 -39.97 -15.20
C ARG A 561 6.29 -39.46 -13.78
N PRO A 562 5.97 -38.16 -13.61
CA PRO A 562 5.69 -37.60 -12.29
C PRO A 562 4.40 -38.21 -11.72
N THR A 563 4.50 -38.78 -10.52
CA THR A 563 3.40 -39.40 -9.79
C THR A 563 2.32 -38.35 -9.47
N LYS A 564 1.09 -38.56 -9.95
CA LYS A 564 -0.10 -37.78 -9.53
C LYS A 564 -0.22 -37.86 -8.00
N VAL A 565 -0.25 -36.72 -7.31
CA VAL A 565 -0.29 -36.65 -5.84
C VAL A 565 -1.73 -36.84 -5.35
N ILE A 566 -2.00 -37.91 -4.61
CA ILE A 566 -3.23 -38.06 -3.83
C ILE A 566 -2.92 -37.72 -2.37
N LEU A 567 -3.62 -36.74 -1.80
CA LEU A 567 -3.51 -36.34 -0.40
C LEU A 567 -4.60 -37.07 0.41
N PHE A 568 -4.25 -37.78 1.47
CA PHE A 568 -5.21 -38.29 2.47
C PHE A 568 -5.04 -37.54 3.79
N SER A 569 -6.15 -37.07 4.37
CA SER A 569 -6.20 -36.59 5.75
C SER A 569 -6.87 -37.64 6.65
N LEU A 570 -6.09 -38.39 7.42
CA LEU A 570 -6.57 -39.39 8.38
C LEU A 570 -5.65 -39.36 9.63
N LEU A 571 -6.15 -39.04 10.82
CA LEU A 571 -5.38 -39.07 12.08
C LEU A 571 -6.14 -39.62 13.30
N SER A 572 -5.68 -40.76 13.83
CA SER A 572 -6.07 -41.37 15.11
C SER A 572 -5.02 -41.15 16.21
N LYS A 573 -5.48 -41.17 17.47
CA LYS A 573 -4.77 -40.78 18.72
C LYS A 573 -3.73 -41.78 19.24
N ARG A 574 -3.43 -42.89 18.55
CA ARG A 574 -2.50 -43.94 19.03
C ARG A 574 -1.65 -44.55 17.91
N ALA A 575 -0.61 -43.84 17.47
CA ALA A 575 0.47 -44.41 16.68
C ALA A 575 1.79 -44.31 17.46
N LYS A 576 2.09 -45.31 18.30
CA LYS A 576 3.34 -45.36 19.10
C LYS A 576 4.39 -46.32 18.54
N THR A 577 4.15 -47.01 17.43
CA THR A 577 4.98 -48.19 17.09
C THR A 577 5.27 -48.38 15.60
N ILE A 578 5.48 -47.35 14.78
CA ILE A 578 6.04 -47.55 13.43
C ILE A 578 6.85 -46.33 12.99
N THR A 579 8.13 -46.22 13.40
CA THR A 579 9.05 -45.22 12.81
C THR A 579 10.51 -45.62 13.03
N LYS A 580 11.00 -46.62 12.28
CA LYS A 580 12.43 -46.99 12.28
C LYS A 580 13.08 -47.11 10.90
N LEU A 581 12.45 -46.69 9.80
CA LEU A 581 12.95 -46.97 8.44
C LEU A 581 12.88 -45.81 7.42
N ILE A 582 13.15 -44.56 7.83
CA ILE A 582 13.27 -43.43 6.87
C ILE A 582 14.41 -42.48 7.29
N HIS A 583 15.36 -42.21 6.37
CA HIS A 583 16.42 -41.19 6.52
C HIS A 583 16.01 -39.87 5.87
N TRP A 584 15.63 -38.86 6.67
CA TRP A 584 15.44 -37.47 6.24
C TRP A 584 16.14 -36.53 7.25
N SER A 585 16.93 -35.56 6.76
CA SER A 585 17.69 -34.63 7.62
C SER A 585 17.31 -33.17 7.31
N PRO A 586 16.35 -32.56 8.02
CA PRO A 586 16.16 -31.11 7.99
C PRO A 586 17.31 -30.42 8.73
N SER A 587 17.63 -29.18 8.34
CA SER A 587 18.81 -28.46 8.87
C SER A 587 18.46 -27.52 10.02
N ASN A 588 17.26 -26.91 10.02
CA ASN A 588 16.90 -25.88 10.99
C ASN A 588 15.43 -26.00 11.43
N ILE A 589 15.18 -26.01 12.76
CA ILE A 589 13.84 -26.04 13.38
C ILE A 589 13.54 -24.67 14.01
N TYR A 590 12.39 -24.07 13.72
CA TYR A 590 11.95 -22.81 14.32
C TYR A 590 10.63 -23.00 15.07
N LEU A 591 10.57 -22.63 16.35
CA LEU A 591 9.38 -22.72 17.19
C LEU A 591 8.68 -21.37 17.28
N LYS A 592 7.36 -21.34 17.08
CA LYS A 592 6.59 -20.09 17.15
C LYS A 592 5.36 -20.24 18.04
N THR A 593 5.23 -19.39 19.06
CA THR A 593 4.05 -19.37 19.94
C THR A 593 3.46 -17.97 20.07
N VAL A 594 2.36 -17.69 19.37
CA VAL A 594 1.53 -16.47 19.56
C VAL A 594 0.08 -16.82 19.25
N ASP A 595 -0.79 -16.80 20.27
CA ASP A 595 -2.24 -17.15 20.33
C ASP A 595 -2.69 -18.48 19.69
N THR A 596 -1.79 -19.12 18.96
CA THR A 596 -1.82 -20.44 18.37
C THR A 596 -0.41 -21.04 18.47
N PHE A 597 -0.27 -22.28 18.94
CA PHE A 597 1.05 -22.89 19.16
C PHE A 597 1.54 -23.58 17.88
N GLY A 598 2.76 -23.32 17.40
CA GLY A 598 3.21 -23.95 16.16
C GLY A 598 4.70 -24.31 16.09
N ILE A 599 4.99 -25.36 15.31
CA ILE A 599 6.35 -25.79 14.96
C ILE A 599 6.56 -25.54 13.47
N GLN A 600 7.58 -24.77 13.12
CA GLN A 600 7.92 -24.43 11.75
C GLN A 600 9.22 -25.13 11.32
N PHE A 601 9.19 -25.80 10.16
CA PHE A 601 10.35 -26.47 9.58
C PHE A 601 10.91 -25.68 8.41
N ARG A 602 12.25 -25.58 8.34
CA ARG A 602 12.97 -25.00 7.19
C ARG A 602 13.89 -26.07 6.58
N CYS A 603 13.65 -26.44 5.33
CA CYS A 603 14.44 -27.44 4.60
C CYS A 603 15.58 -26.77 3.81
N SER A 604 16.83 -27.26 3.94
CA SER A 604 18.01 -26.68 3.27
C SER A 604 18.10 -26.99 1.78
N MET A 605 17.57 -28.14 1.34
CA MET A 605 17.64 -28.56 -0.06
C MET A 605 16.65 -27.81 -0.97
N ASN A 606 15.71 -27.03 -0.41
CA ASN A 606 14.75 -26.27 -1.22
C ASN A 606 14.17 -25.06 -0.45
N PRO A 607 14.85 -23.90 -0.44
CA PRO A 607 14.49 -22.74 0.40
C PRO A 607 13.11 -22.11 0.08
N GLY A 608 12.43 -22.57 -0.98
CA GLY A 608 11.08 -22.14 -1.38
C GLY A 608 9.90 -22.84 -0.69
N ARG A 609 10.12 -23.92 0.07
CA ARG A 609 9.02 -24.69 0.74
C ARG A 609 9.12 -24.59 2.26
N LYS A 610 8.04 -24.15 2.92
CA LYS A 610 7.95 -24.00 4.38
C LYS A 610 6.79 -24.83 4.92
N TRP A 611 7.03 -25.56 6.00
CA TRP A 611 6.01 -26.35 6.69
C TRP A 611 5.70 -25.72 8.04
N LEU A 612 4.43 -25.52 8.35
CA LEU A 612 3.98 -24.88 9.58
C LEU A 612 2.89 -25.74 10.25
N ILE A 613 3.21 -26.32 11.40
CA ILE A 613 2.21 -26.95 12.28
C ILE A 613 1.68 -25.85 13.19
N VAL A 614 0.36 -25.70 13.34
CA VAL A 614 -0.29 -24.67 14.19
C VAL A 614 -1.35 -25.32 15.09
N TYR A 615 -1.61 -24.76 16.26
CA TYR A 615 -2.57 -25.26 17.25
C TYR A 615 -3.48 -24.11 17.65
N ARG A 616 -4.80 -24.26 17.55
CA ARG A 616 -5.75 -23.18 17.88
C ARG A 616 -6.76 -23.63 18.94
N LYS A 617 -6.93 -22.83 20.00
CA LYS A 617 -7.98 -23.03 21.01
C LYS A 617 -9.23 -22.26 20.60
N THR A 618 -10.39 -22.92 20.50
CA THR A 618 -11.70 -22.27 20.23
C THR A 618 -12.68 -22.57 21.36
N LYS A 619 -13.66 -21.68 21.60
CA LYS A 619 -14.64 -21.77 22.69
C LYS A 619 -15.86 -22.68 22.40
N GLU A 620 -16.03 -23.21 21.18
CA GLU A 620 -17.20 -24.06 20.84
C GLU A 620 -16.92 -25.58 20.85
N PRO A 621 -17.93 -26.43 21.13
CA PRO A 621 -17.74 -27.88 21.35
C PRO A 621 -17.75 -28.76 20.10
N SER A 622 -17.86 -28.21 18.88
CA SER A 622 -17.87 -29.01 17.65
C SER A 622 -16.44 -29.27 17.13
N GLY A 623 -16.06 -30.54 17.09
CA GLY A 623 -14.72 -31.01 16.74
C GLY A 623 -14.54 -31.18 15.23
N TYR A 624 -13.61 -30.42 14.64
CA TYR A 624 -13.10 -30.64 13.28
C TYR A 624 -11.60 -30.33 13.21
N LEU A 625 -10.90 -31.06 12.35
CA LEU A 625 -9.49 -30.85 11.98
C LEU A 625 -9.48 -30.37 10.51
N TYR A 626 -8.77 -29.30 10.18
CA TYR A 626 -8.64 -28.87 8.77
C TYR A 626 -7.18 -28.60 8.39
N GLN A 627 -6.82 -29.02 7.18
CA GLN A 627 -5.56 -28.69 6.52
C GLN A 627 -5.84 -27.60 5.49
N LYS A 628 -5.04 -26.54 5.46
CA LYS A 628 -5.20 -25.47 4.47
C LYS A 628 -3.87 -25.20 3.77
N THR A 629 -3.84 -25.37 2.46
CA THR A 629 -2.68 -25.08 1.61
C THR A 629 -2.88 -23.69 1.03
N TYR A 630 -1.93 -22.78 1.27
CA TYR A 630 -1.96 -21.43 0.69
C TYR A 630 -0.90 -21.33 -0.42
N LEU A 631 -1.34 -20.82 -1.58
CA LEU A 631 -0.46 -20.37 -2.66
C LEU A 631 -0.38 -18.84 -2.59
N ILE A 632 0.81 -18.31 -2.29
CA ILE A 632 1.10 -16.88 -2.37
C ILE A 632 2.39 -16.75 -3.19
N GLY A 633 2.24 -16.52 -4.50
CA GLY A 633 3.35 -16.54 -5.45
C GLY A 633 4.03 -17.91 -5.59
N PRO A 634 5.32 -18.00 -5.98
CA PRO A 634 6.00 -19.26 -6.28
C PRO A 634 6.37 -20.12 -5.05
N ARG A 635 5.75 -19.89 -3.88
CA ARG A 635 6.06 -20.58 -2.62
C ARG A 635 4.83 -21.32 -2.09
N VAL A 636 5.03 -22.59 -1.70
CA VAL A 636 3.97 -23.45 -1.14
C VAL A 636 4.09 -23.49 0.38
N PHE A 637 3.00 -23.18 1.07
CA PHE A 637 2.88 -23.28 2.52
C PHE A 637 1.89 -24.38 2.90
N HIS A 638 2.32 -25.32 3.74
CA HIS A 638 1.46 -26.36 4.30
C HIS A 638 1.16 -26.07 5.77
N LEU A 639 -0.12 -25.88 6.09
CA LEU A 639 -0.62 -25.62 7.44
C LEU A 639 -1.33 -26.87 8.01
N LEU A 640 -0.83 -27.41 9.11
CA LEU A 640 -1.47 -28.52 9.84
C LEU A 640 -2.05 -27.99 11.17
N VAL A 641 -3.38 -27.96 11.34
CA VAL A 641 -4.01 -27.42 12.56
C VAL A 641 -4.52 -28.52 13.50
N LEU A 642 -3.96 -28.65 14.71
CA LEU A 642 -4.42 -29.63 15.72
C LEU A 642 -5.37 -28.97 16.74
N LYS A 643 -6.53 -29.61 17.00
CA LYS A 643 -7.56 -29.13 17.95
C LYS A 643 -7.78 -30.18 19.04
N HIS A 644 -7.63 -29.78 20.32
CA HIS A 644 -7.83 -30.55 21.57
C HIS A 644 -6.68 -31.40 22.16
N CYS A 645 -5.83 -30.76 22.98
CA CYS A 645 -5.15 -31.38 24.13
C CYS A 645 -5.37 -30.54 25.40
N ARG A 646 -5.78 -31.16 26.51
CA ARG A 646 -6.11 -30.46 27.78
C ARG A 646 -4.87 -29.93 28.53
N THR A 647 -3.63 -30.24 28.10
CA THR A 647 -2.37 -29.78 28.73
C THR A 647 -1.32 -29.32 27.71
N ALA A 648 -1.60 -28.24 26.99
CA ALA A 648 -0.85 -27.77 25.82
C ALA A 648 0.68 -27.53 25.98
N ILE A 649 1.22 -27.27 27.18
CA ILE A 649 2.65 -26.94 27.37
C ILE A 649 3.52 -28.21 27.43
N LYS A 650 3.07 -29.25 28.16
CA LYS A 650 3.82 -30.50 28.32
C LYS A 650 3.89 -31.29 27.01
N ASP A 651 2.80 -31.23 26.24
CA ASP A 651 2.65 -31.94 24.97
C ASP A 651 3.50 -31.31 23.85
N LEU A 652 3.67 -29.98 23.83
CA LEU A 652 4.52 -29.29 22.83
C LEU A 652 6.01 -29.47 23.12
N GLY A 653 6.42 -29.42 24.39
CA GLY A 653 7.80 -29.70 24.79
C GLY A 653 8.21 -31.12 24.41
N GLN A 654 7.36 -32.11 24.72
CA GLN A 654 7.58 -33.51 24.34
C GLN A 654 7.56 -33.73 22.83
N MET A 655 6.67 -33.05 22.08
CA MET A 655 6.65 -33.15 20.63
C MET A 655 7.89 -32.53 19.99
N THR A 656 8.37 -31.41 20.54
CA THR A 656 9.61 -30.76 20.09
C THR A 656 10.84 -31.62 20.42
N GLU A 657 10.90 -32.17 21.63
CA GLU A 657 11.92 -33.16 22.05
C GLU A 657 11.94 -34.34 21.07
N HIS A 658 10.77 -34.92 20.78
CA HIS A 658 10.64 -36.04 19.84
C HIS A 658 11.02 -35.67 18.41
N VAL A 659 10.64 -34.49 17.92
CA VAL A 659 11.03 -34.00 16.59
C VAL A 659 12.54 -33.80 16.51
N CYS A 660 13.15 -33.17 17.51
CA CYS A 660 14.60 -33.00 17.57
C CYS A 660 15.33 -34.35 17.64
N GLU A 661 14.78 -35.32 18.37
CA GLU A 661 15.29 -36.70 18.47
C GLU A 661 15.19 -37.45 17.12
N VAL A 662 14.02 -37.42 16.48
CA VAL A 662 13.75 -38.10 15.19
C VAL A 662 14.61 -37.54 14.08
N PHE A 663 14.79 -36.23 14.03
CA PHE A 663 15.51 -35.54 12.95
C PHE A 663 16.97 -35.20 13.27
N ARG A 664 17.46 -35.54 14.48
CA ARG A 664 18.81 -35.19 14.97
C ARG A 664 19.16 -33.71 14.79
N SER A 665 18.21 -32.82 15.07
CA SER A 665 18.35 -31.38 14.85
C SER A 665 18.16 -30.61 16.15
N THR A 666 18.78 -29.43 16.24
CA THR A 666 18.57 -28.46 17.32
C THR A 666 17.54 -27.40 16.93
N ILE A 667 17.06 -26.65 17.92
CA ILE A 667 16.21 -25.47 17.73
C ILE A 667 17.10 -24.31 17.25
N ASP A 668 16.78 -23.77 16.07
CA ASP A 668 17.46 -22.62 15.46
C ASP A 668 16.83 -21.29 15.91
N GLY A 669 15.53 -21.30 16.22
CA GLY A 669 14.88 -20.15 16.83
C GLY A 669 13.59 -20.45 17.58
N VAL A 670 13.23 -19.58 18.52
CA VAL A 670 12.06 -19.75 19.40
C VAL A 670 11.32 -18.43 19.66
N ASP A 671 10.00 -18.43 19.46
CA ASP A 671 9.09 -17.40 19.96
C ASP A 671 8.45 -17.88 21.27
N ILE A 672 8.78 -17.24 22.40
CA ILE A 672 8.35 -17.64 23.75
C ILE A 672 7.10 -16.86 24.14
N GLY A 673 5.93 -17.50 24.19
CA GLY A 673 4.64 -16.87 24.48
C GLY A 673 4.16 -17.00 25.94
N ARG A 674 4.87 -17.76 26.79
CA ARG A 674 4.56 -17.93 28.23
C ARG A 674 5.82 -18.12 29.06
N GLU A 675 5.83 -17.57 30.26
CA GLU A 675 6.95 -17.67 31.20
C GLU A 675 7.36 -19.12 31.53
N SER A 676 6.40 -20.04 31.64
CA SER A 676 6.69 -21.46 31.88
C SER A 676 7.53 -22.13 30.76
N GLN A 677 7.48 -21.59 29.53
CA GLN A 677 8.29 -22.08 28.41
C GLN A 677 9.77 -21.68 28.54
N ILE A 678 10.06 -20.55 29.22
CA ILE A 678 11.43 -20.10 29.52
C ILE A 678 12.16 -21.17 30.35
N LYS A 679 11.47 -21.72 31.37
CA LYS A 679 12.05 -22.76 32.22
C LYS A 679 12.35 -24.06 31.44
N TRP A 680 11.46 -24.43 30.51
CA TRP A 680 11.65 -25.61 29.67
C TRP A 680 12.78 -25.41 28.65
N ILE A 681 12.80 -24.27 27.93
CA ILE A 681 13.80 -24.05 26.87
C ILE A 681 15.21 -23.95 27.44
N ILE A 682 15.40 -23.29 28.59
CA ILE A 682 16.68 -23.25 29.30
C ILE A 682 17.17 -24.66 29.67
N LYS A 683 16.24 -25.55 30.08
CA LYS A 683 16.57 -26.94 30.43
C LYS A 683 16.86 -27.79 29.20
N PHE A 684 16.13 -27.60 28.11
CA PHE A 684 16.21 -28.42 26.91
C PHE A 684 17.36 -28.03 25.99
N GLN A 685 17.51 -26.74 25.68
CA GLN A 685 18.57 -26.21 24.83
C GLN A 685 19.04 -24.83 25.33
N PRO A 686 20.10 -24.77 26.15
CA PRO A 686 20.54 -23.52 26.78
C PRO A 686 21.18 -22.52 25.82
N SER A 687 21.45 -22.89 24.56
CA SER A 687 21.97 -21.97 23.54
C SER A 687 21.12 -22.00 22.28
N ILE A 688 20.63 -20.83 21.84
CA ILE A 688 19.72 -20.69 20.70
C ILE A 688 20.15 -19.49 19.84
N PRO A 689 20.19 -19.61 18.50
CA PRO A 689 20.50 -18.47 17.62
C PRO A 689 19.48 -17.33 17.68
N TYR A 690 18.19 -17.64 17.57
CA TYR A 690 17.14 -16.63 17.51
C TYR A 690 16.13 -16.78 18.65
N VAL A 691 15.89 -15.72 19.41
CA VAL A 691 14.87 -15.69 20.47
C VAL A 691 13.98 -14.47 20.31
N PHE A 692 12.67 -14.69 20.29
CA PHE A 692 11.67 -13.63 20.27
C PHE A 692 10.70 -13.80 21.44
N ILE A 693 10.48 -12.72 22.18
CA ILE A 693 9.57 -12.68 23.32
C ILE A 693 8.56 -11.55 23.07
N PRO A 694 7.27 -11.86 22.82
CA PRO A 694 6.20 -10.88 22.67
C PRO A 694 5.86 -10.23 24.02
N ASN A 695 4.97 -9.23 23.99
CA ASN A 695 4.54 -8.47 25.17
C ASN A 695 3.99 -9.38 26.28
N ASP A 696 4.20 -8.96 27.52
CA ASP A 696 3.55 -9.50 28.74
C ASP A 696 3.94 -10.94 29.12
N VAL A 697 4.96 -11.50 28.47
CA VAL A 697 5.50 -12.83 28.80
C VAL A 697 6.49 -12.78 29.96
N VAL A 698 7.27 -11.70 30.03
CA VAL A 698 8.20 -11.45 31.14
C VAL A 698 7.53 -10.43 32.06
N THR A 699 7.03 -10.92 33.18
CA THR A 699 6.23 -10.17 34.16
C THR A 699 7.02 -9.83 35.43
N SER A 700 8.27 -10.30 35.56
CA SER A 700 9.11 -10.06 36.73
C SER A 700 10.59 -9.92 36.38
N VAL A 701 11.31 -9.14 37.18
CA VAL A 701 12.77 -8.91 37.05
C VAL A 701 13.54 -10.22 37.23
N GLU A 702 13.06 -11.11 38.11
CA GLU A 702 13.65 -12.43 38.33
C GLU A 702 13.64 -13.25 37.04
N THR A 703 12.55 -13.22 36.28
CA THR A 703 12.41 -13.94 35.01
C THR A 703 13.29 -13.34 33.93
N LEU A 704 13.42 -12.02 33.88
CA LEU A 704 14.34 -11.33 32.99
C LEU A 704 15.80 -11.71 33.27
N HIS A 705 16.22 -11.67 34.54
CA HIS A 705 17.55 -12.15 34.96
C HIS A 705 17.76 -13.61 34.61
N ARG A 706 16.74 -14.46 34.80
CA ARG A 706 16.82 -15.88 34.49
C ARG A 706 17.03 -16.14 33.01
N VAL A 707 16.40 -15.36 32.13
CA VAL A 707 16.60 -15.42 30.67
C VAL A 707 18.03 -15.06 30.33
N PHE A 708 18.50 -13.87 30.69
CA PHE A 708 19.84 -13.42 30.30
C PHE A 708 20.97 -14.23 30.94
N LYS A 709 20.79 -14.75 32.16
CA LYS A 709 21.80 -15.55 32.86
C LYS A 709 21.92 -16.97 32.33
N ASN A 710 20.80 -17.60 31.97
CA ASN A 710 20.78 -19.04 31.69
C ASN A 710 20.47 -19.41 30.24
N LEU A 711 20.08 -18.45 29.39
CA LEU A 711 19.83 -18.66 27.97
C LEU A 711 20.85 -17.90 27.13
N LYS A 712 21.76 -18.62 26.46
CA LYS A 712 22.81 -18.05 25.61
C LYS A 712 22.27 -17.81 24.19
N VAL A 713 21.97 -16.56 23.85
CA VAL A 713 21.47 -16.18 22.53
C VAL A 713 22.62 -15.78 21.61
N THR A 714 22.82 -16.51 20.51
CA THR A 714 24.04 -16.37 19.70
C THR A 714 23.92 -15.39 18.52
N ASP A 715 22.72 -15.15 17.98
CA ASP A 715 22.51 -14.22 16.87
C ASP A 715 21.56 -13.07 17.26
N SER A 716 20.23 -13.28 17.28
CA SER A 716 19.27 -12.20 17.53
C SER A 716 18.35 -12.45 18.72
N PHE A 717 18.25 -11.46 19.60
CA PHE A 717 17.32 -11.39 20.71
C PHE A 717 16.31 -10.25 20.51
N HIS A 718 15.03 -10.58 20.52
CA HIS A 718 13.94 -9.62 20.37
C HIS A 718 12.98 -9.70 21.57
N LEU A 719 12.70 -8.58 22.21
CA LEU A 719 11.78 -8.47 23.34
C LEU A 719 10.86 -7.26 23.13
N LYS A 720 9.55 -7.47 23.01
CA LYS A 720 8.64 -6.36 22.65
C LYS A 720 8.11 -5.56 23.85
N SER A 721 7.93 -6.16 25.02
CA SER A 721 7.52 -5.43 26.23
C SER A 721 7.72 -6.29 27.46
N ILE A 722 7.99 -5.64 28.59
CA ILE A 722 7.93 -6.25 29.92
C ILE A 722 6.82 -5.57 30.72
N ALA A 723 6.03 -6.37 31.46
CA ALA A 723 5.06 -5.85 32.43
C ALA A 723 5.77 -5.65 33.79
N ILE A 724 6.82 -4.84 33.78
CA ILE A 724 7.66 -4.60 34.96
C ILE A 724 7.55 -3.12 35.33
N ASP A 725 7.62 -2.86 36.64
CA ASP A 725 7.63 -1.51 37.21
C ASP A 725 8.72 -0.62 36.56
N GLU A 726 8.36 0.62 36.26
CA GLU A 726 9.24 1.64 35.67
C GLU A 726 10.49 1.98 36.50
N SER A 727 10.53 1.59 37.78
CA SER A 727 11.65 1.75 38.70
C SER A 727 12.77 0.72 38.51
N VAL A 728 12.56 -0.32 37.71
CA VAL A 728 13.55 -1.40 37.53
C VAL A 728 14.66 -0.98 36.57
N GLN A 729 15.91 -1.28 36.96
CA GLN A 729 17.10 -1.08 36.14
C GLN A 729 17.89 -2.38 35.98
N TYR A 730 18.31 -2.68 34.76
CA TYR A 730 19.16 -3.81 34.44
C TYR A 730 20.54 -3.33 33.99
N SER A 731 21.58 -3.71 34.72
CA SER A 731 22.97 -3.25 34.54
C SER A 731 23.95 -4.32 34.07
N GLU A 732 23.54 -5.58 34.06
CA GLU A 732 24.36 -6.70 33.57
C GLU A 732 24.50 -6.66 32.04
N PRO A 733 25.63 -7.13 31.47
CA PRO A 733 25.89 -7.06 30.05
C PRO A 733 25.01 -8.01 29.24
N ILE A 734 24.38 -7.50 28.17
CA ILE A 734 23.52 -8.32 27.30
C ILE A 734 24.35 -8.93 26.16
N GLN A 735 24.64 -10.22 26.25
CA GLN A 735 25.53 -10.93 25.34
C GLN A 735 24.76 -11.57 24.16
N CYS A 736 24.61 -10.85 23.04
CA CYS A 736 24.13 -11.38 21.75
C CYS A 736 24.60 -10.50 20.58
N ARG A 737 24.59 -10.99 19.33
CA ARG A 737 25.02 -10.17 18.18
C ARG A 737 24.03 -9.04 17.88
N SER A 738 22.73 -9.32 17.89
CA SER A 738 21.67 -8.35 17.58
C SER A 738 20.66 -8.32 18.73
N ILE A 739 20.42 -7.14 19.28
CA ILE A 739 19.42 -6.92 20.33
C ILE A 739 18.35 -5.94 19.84
N SER A 740 17.09 -6.26 20.10
CA SER A 740 15.95 -5.39 19.82
C SER A 740 14.96 -5.44 20.98
N ILE A 741 14.87 -4.35 21.74
CA ILE A 741 14.00 -4.23 22.90
C ILE A 741 13.03 -3.06 22.67
N SER A 742 11.73 -3.31 22.75
CA SER A 742 10.71 -2.28 22.87
C SER A 742 10.30 -2.13 24.35
N ASN A 743 9.85 -0.95 24.78
CA ASN A 743 9.74 -0.62 26.22
C ASN A 743 11.06 -0.82 26.98
N SER A 744 12.15 -0.25 26.47
CA SER A 744 13.51 -0.42 26.97
C SER A 744 13.88 0.54 28.13
N PHE A 745 12.91 1.12 28.83
CA PHE A 745 13.10 2.09 29.92
C PHE A 745 13.97 1.59 31.09
N TRP A 746 14.10 0.28 31.23
CA TRP A 746 14.86 -0.43 32.27
C TRP A 746 16.28 -0.78 31.83
N VAL A 747 16.60 -0.65 30.54
CA VAL A 747 17.94 -0.94 29.99
C VAL A 747 18.85 0.23 30.34
N THR A 748 19.93 -0.04 31.07
CA THR A 748 20.90 0.99 31.48
C THR A 748 22.09 1.08 30.54
N LEU A 749 22.77 2.22 30.49
CA LEU A 749 23.97 2.41 29.66
C LEU A 749 25.06 1.34 29.92
N PRO A 750 25.38 0.94 31.16
CA PRO A 750 26.35 -0.12 31.42
C PRO A 750 26.00 -1.46 30.77
N SER A 751 24.71 -1.82 30.71
CA SER A 751 24.25 -3.07 30.10
C SER A 751 24.53 -3.14 28.59
N ILE A 752 24.56 -1.97 27.94
CA ILE A 752 24.85 -1.79 26.52
C ILE A 752 26.36 -1.70 26.27
N LEU A 753 27.05 -0.82 26.99
CA LEU A 753 28.49 -0.59 26.82
C LEU A 753 29.32 -1.86 27.05
N ASN A 754 28.91 -2.69 28.01
CA ASN A 754 29.61 -3.94 28.33
C ASN A 754 29.07 -5.16 27.55
N GLY A 755 28.08 -4.94 26.67
CA GLY A 755 27.56 -5.96 25.75
C GLY A 755 28.49 -6.24 24.57
N SER A 756 28.22 -7.33 23.84
CA SER A 756 28.96 -7.70 22.61
C SER A 756 28.14 -7.49 21.33
N ASN A 757 27.19 -6.57 21.36
CA ASN A 757 26.20 -6.36 20.30
C ASN A 757 26.82 -5.64 19.09
N ALA A 758 26.54 -6.19 17.90
CA ALA A 758 26.78 -5.54 16.62
C ALA A 758 25.58 -4.69 16.17
N ILE A 759 24.37 -5.06 16.57
CA ILE A 759 23.15 -4.34 16.23
C ILE A 759 22.38 -4.08 17.52
N ILE A 760 22.06 -2.81 17.79
CA ILE A 760 21.29 -2.38 18.96
C ILE A 760 20.05 -1.64 18.47
N ARG A 761 18.86 -2.12 18.88
CA ARG A 761 17.59 -1.41 18.67
C ARG A 761 16.84 -1.28 19.99
N LEU A 762 16.66 -0.07 20.48
CA LEU A 762 15.98 0.22 21.74
C LEU A 762 14.83 1.20 21.46
N ARG A 763 13.62 0.88 21.90
CA ARG A 763 12.47 1.81 21.83
C ARG A 763 11.99 2.16 23.22
N ASP A 764 11.46 3.37 23.38
CA ASP A 764 10.99 3.91 24.66
C ASP A 764 12.06 3.84 25.75
N SER A 765 13.31 4.16 25.39
CA SER A 765 14.45 4.12 26.31
C SER A 765 14.48 5.35 27.22
N LYS A 766 14.90 5.17 28.48
CA LYS A 766 15.17 6.26 29.44
C LYS A 766 16.61 6.79 29.36
N LEU A 767 17.40 6.34 28.38
CA LEU A 767 18.75 6.86 28.14
C LEU A 767 18.70 8.37 27.89
N THR A 768 19.60 9.10 28.53
CA THR A 768 19.70 10.55 28.39
C THR A 768 20.57 10.93 27.18
N PRO A 769 20.48 12.18 26.67
CA PRO A 769 21.44 12.71 25.70
C PRO A 769 22.90 12.45 26.10
N LYS A 770 23.22 12.62 27.40
CA LYS A 770 24.54 12.37 27.98
C LYS A 770 24.95 10.89 27.91
N ASP A 771 24.01 9.97 28.09
CA ASP A 771 24.27 8.54 27.94
C ASP A 771 24.59 8.19 26.48
N PHE A 772 23.88 8.82 25.53
CA PHE A 772 24.15 8.63 24.10
C PHE A 772 25.52 9.21 23.69
N ASN A 773 25.87 10.40 24.19
CA ASN A 773 27.21 10.97 24.03
C ASN A 773 28.29 10.01 24.56
N THR A 774 28.08 9.44 25.75
CA THR A 774 29.01 8.47 26.35
C THR A 774 29.12 7.20 25.50
N LEU A 775 28.01 6.70 24.97
CA LEU A 775 27.97 5.55 24.06
C LEU A 775 28.79 5.81 22.79
N LEU A 776 28.61 6.98 22.18
CA LEU A 776 29.34 7.38 20.97
C LEU A 776 30.83 7.60 21.25
N LYS A 777 31.20 8.19 22.39
CA LYS A 777 32.61 8.39 22.81
C LYS A 777 33.32 7.05 22.97
N GLU A 778 32.73 6.12 23.70
CA GLU A 778 33.30 4.77 23.91
C GLU A 778 33.42 3.98 22.60
N TRP A 779 32.48 4.15 21.68
CA TRP A 779 32.57 3.58 20.33
C TRP A 779 33.66 4.23 19.48
N GLN A 780 33.74 5.57 19.48
CA GLN A 780 34.74 6.35 18.74
C GLN A 780 36.17 6.04 19.22
N MET A 781 36.36 5.87 20.53
CA MET A 781 37.65 5.47 21.11
C MET A 781 38.01 4.01 20.81
N GLY A 782 37.06 3.18 20.37
CA GLY A 782 37.24 1.75 20.14
C GLY A 782 37.53 0.94 21.42
N SER A 783 37.36 1.54 22.61
CA SER A 783 37.54 0.89 23.91
C SER A 783 36.42 -0.10 24.21
N LYS A 784 35.19 0.22 23.79
CA LYS A 784 33.99 -0.62 23.89
C LYS A 784 33.22 -0.60 22.58
N LEU A 785 32.22 -1.47 22.44
CA LEU A 785 31.35 -1.51 21.25
C LEU A 785 32.10 -1.73 19.92
N GLN A 786 33.25 -2.40 19.93
CA GLN A 786 34.09 -2.63 18.73
C GLN A 786 33.39 -3.36 17.58
N LYS A 787 32.31 -4.09 17.89
CA LYS A 787 31.52 -4.84 16.91
C LYS A 787 30.30 -4.07 16.41
N LEU A 788 30.02 -2.87 16.94
CA LEU A 788 28.81 -2.11 16.65
C LEU A 788 28.78 -1.67 15.18
N GLU A 789 27.83 -2.22 14.43
CA GLU A 789 27.51 -1.91 13.04
C GLU A 789 26.32 -0.94 12.93
N LEU A 790 25.35 -1.04 13.85
CA LEU A 790 24.12 -0.23 13.84
C LEU A 790 23.58 -0.01 15.26
N ALA A 791 23.25 1.24 15.59
CA ALA A 791 22.50 1.61 16.80
C ALA A 791 21.26 2.46 16.42
N GLU A 792 20.09 2.00 16.83
CA GLU A 792 18.79 2.67 16.67
C GLU A 792 18.16 2.81 18.06
N ILE A 793 18.10 4.02 18.61
CA ILE A 793 17.59 4.27 19.97
C ILE A 793 16.50 5.33 19.89
N GLU A 794 15.29 4.93 20.25
CA GLU A 794 14.10 5.77 20.41
C GLU A 794 13.84 5.97 21.90
N LEU A 795 13.57 7.22 22.29
CA LEU A 795 13.51 7.66 23.68
C LEU A 795 12.08 7.84 24.14
N SER A 796 11.81 7.57 25.42
CA SER A 796 10.46 7.67 25.99
C SER A 796 10.02 9.10 26.29
N THR A 797 10.91 10.10 26.23
CA THR A 797 10.58 11.51 26.50
C THR A 797 10.74 12.37 25.26
N THR A 798 9.79 13.27 25.03
CA THR A 798 9.90 14.34 24.03
C THR A 798 11.00 15.30 24.47
N LEU A 799 12.11 15.33 23.73
CA LEU A 799 13.27 16.16 24.04
C LEU A 799 13.28 17.46 23.23
N ASP A 800 13.79 18.50 23.86
CA ASP A 800 14.15 19.78 23.26
C ASP A 800 15.33 19.56 22.29
N LEU A 801 15.06 19.64 20.98
CA LEU A 801 16.02 19.32 19.92
C LEU A 801 17.28 20.19 19.96
N ASP A 802 17.16 21.44 20.42
CA ASP A 802 18.31 22.36 20.53
C ASP A 802 19.29 21.91 21.61
N ARG A 803 18.77 21.31 22.68
CA ARG A 803 19.57 20.77 23.78
C ARG A 803 20.19 19.41 23.41
N TRP A 804 19.55 18.67 22.51
CA TRP A 804 20.03 17.39 22.01
C TRP A 804 21.34 17.54 21.24
N ASP A 805 21.41 18.47 20.28
CA ASP A 805 22.63 18.68 19.49
C ASP A 805 23.79 19.16 20.37
N LEU A 806 23.52 20.05 21.33
CA LEU A 806 24.52 20.51 22.29
C LEU A 806 25.02 19.38 23.20
N GLU A 807 24.13 18.62 23.85
CA GLU A 807 24.56 17.61 24.84
C GLU A 807 25.06 16.29 24.22
N VAL A 808 24.53 15.89 23.05
CA VAL A 808 24.95 14.64 22.36
C VAL A 808 26.23 14.82 21.57
N LEU A 809 26.43 15.97 20.93
CA LEU A 809 27.57 16.18 20.04
C LEU A 809 28.74 16.90 20.71
N ASN A 810 28.57 17.43 21.93
CA ASN A 810 29.66 18.04 22.69
C ASN A 810 30.80 17.03 22.96
N ASP A 811 32.03 17.49 22.71
CA ASP A 811 33.29 16.73 22.81
C ASP A 811 33.39 15.44 21.97
N LEU A 812 32.51 15.24 20.98
CA LEU A 812 32.77 14.26 19.92
C LEU A 812 33.56 14.95 18.80
N ASP A 813 34.60 14.28 18.30
CA ASP A 813 35.33 14.77 17.13
C ASP A 813 34.51 14.44 15.89
N TRP A 814 33.52 15.28 15.58
CA TRP A 814 32.64 15.13 14.42
C TRP A 814 32.85 16.29 13.46
N THR A 815 33.11 15.97 12.20
CA THR A 815 33.09 16.99 11.15
C THR A 815 31.65 17.11 10.65
N ALA A 816 31.01 18.27 10.87
CA ALA A 816 29.83 18.64 10.11
C ALA A 816 30.16 18.45 8.63
N GLY A 817 29.43 17.56 7.95
CA GLY A 817 29.62 17.30 6.54
C GLY A 817 29.61 18.63 5.79
N ASN A 818 30.79 19.03 5.31
CA ASN A 818 31.09 20.33 4.76
C ASN A 818 29.94 20.78 3.82
N VAL A 819 29.37 21.96 4.07
CA VAL A 819 28.17 22.56 3.43
C VAL A 819 28.43 22.97 1.97
N ASN A 820 29.41 22.35 1.32
CA ASN A 820 29.88 22.64 -0.03
C ASN A 820 29.98 21.38 -0.92
N ASP A 821 29.18 20.35 -0.67
CA ASP A 821 29.15 19.15 -1.50
C ASP A 821 28.60 19.36 -2.93
N GLY A 822 28.27 20.60 -3.30
CA GLY A 822 28.00 20.99 -4.69
C GLY A 822 26.88 20.16 -5.30
N ARG A 823 25.79 19.93 -4.55
CA ARG A 823 24.62 19.14 -4.99
C ARG A 823 24.24 19.55 -6.41
N PRO A 824 24.45 18.68 -7.41
CA PRO A 824 24.19 19.01 -8.81
C PRO A 824 22.75 19.53 -9.01
N THR A 825 21.78 19.01 -8.26
CA THR A 825 20.39 19.45 -8.31
C THR A 825 20.18 20.91 -7.89
N THR A 826 20.85 21.38 -6.83
CA THR A 826 20.75 22.78 -6.38
C THR A 826 21.39 23.73 -7.40
N VAL A 827 22.51 23.31 -7.97
CA VAL A 827 23.21 24.06 -9.03
C VAL A 827 22.36 24.13 -10.30
N ILE A 828 21.69 23.04 -10.66
CA ILE A 828 20.75 22.98 -11.78
C ILE A 828 19.60 23.95 -11.53
N LEU A 829 18.92 23.87 -10.37
CA LEU A 829 17.83 24.79 -10.04
C LEU A 829 18.29 26.24 -10.08
N PHE A 830 19.44 26.57 -9.48
CA PHE A 830 19.98 27.93 -9.52
C PHE A 830 20.25 28.39 -10.95
N SER A 831 20.83 27.54 -11.80
CA SER A 831 21.11 27.85 -13.19
C SER A 831 19.85 28.07 -14.05
N LEU A 832 18.70 27.54 -13.63
CA LEU A 832 17.40 27.74 -14.30
C LEU A 832 16.74 29.07 -13.94
N LEU A 833 17.15 29.74 -12.85
CA LEU A 833 16.51 30.98 -12.38
C LEU A 833 16.68 32.16 -13.35
N SER A 834 17.80 32.24 -14.08
CA SER A 834 18.03 33.29 -15.08
C SER A 834 19.21 32.99 -16.00
N LYS A 835 19.27 33.67 -17.16
CA LYS A 835 20.45 33.66 -18.05
C LYS A 835 21.74 34.04 -17.31
N ARG A 836 21.66 34.99 -16.37
CA ARG A 836 22.81 35.43 -15.57
C ARG A 836 23.27 34.34 -14.59
N ALA A 837 22.33 33.68 -13.90
CA ALA A 837 22.64 32.57 -13.02
C ALA A 837 23.29 31.40 -13.78
N LYS A 838 22.75 31.05 -14.95
CA LYS A 838 23.36 30.08 -15.88
C LYS A 838 24.81 30.45 -16.24
N THR A 839 25.07 31.71 -16.60
CA THR A 839 26.43 32.18 -16.91
C THR A 839 27.37 32.07 -15.71
N ILE A 840 26.90 32.42 -14.50
CA ILE A 840 27.70 32.29 -13.28
C ILE A 840 28.10 30.84 -13.02
N VAL A 841 27.15 29.91 -13.12
CA VAL A 841 27.43 28.49 -12.89
C VAL A 841 28.43 27.93 -13.91
N LYS A 842 28.35 28.36 -15.18
CA LYS A 842 29.29 27.95 -16.24
C LYS A 842 30.73 28.40 -16.00
N LEU A 843 30.95 29.46 -15.21
CA LEU A 843 32.30 29.94 -14.87
C LEU A 843 32.95 29.10 -13.78
N ILE A 844 32.16 28.36 -13.00
CA ILE A 844 32.65 27.46 -11.96
C ILE A 844 33.21 26.19 -12.62
N ARG A 845 34.42 25.77 -12.22
CA ARG A 845 34.99 24.49 -12.64
C ARG A 845 34.35 23.35 -11.85
N TRP A 846 33.43 22.64 -12.49
CA TRP A 846 32.82 21.44 -11.91
C TRP A 846 33.64 20.20 -12.22
N ASN A 847 33.58 19.22 -11.31
CA ASN A 847 34.03 17.87 -11.64
C ASN A 847 33.07 17.25 -12.66
N PRO A 848 33.58 16.50 -13.64
CA PRO A 848 32.73 15.87 -14.64
C PRO A 848 31.69 14.96 -13.98
N LEU A 849 30.45 15.02 -14.46
CA LEU A 849 29.37 14.15 -14.03
C LEU A 849 29.21 13.00 -15.02
N ASN A 850 28.95 11.80 -14.52
CA ASN A 850 28.46 10.71 -15.34
C ASN A 850 26.93 10.83 -15.46
N ILE A 851 26.47 11.42 -16.56
CA ILE A 851 25.07 11.63 -16.87
C ILE A 851 24.51 10.35 -17.50
N ARG A 852 23.45 9.79 -16.91
CA ARG A 852 22.69 8.67 -17.48
C ARG A 852 21.26 9.11 -17.75
N PHE A 853 20.80 8.93 -18.99
CA PHE A 853 19.44 9.20 -19.42
C PHE A 853 18.65 7.90 -19.46
N ILE A 854 17.57 7.81 -18.72
CA ILE A 854 16.77 6.58 -18.56
C ILE A 854 15.32 6.91 -18.89
N THR A 855 14.73 6.19 -19.84
CA THR A 855 13.32 6.40 -20.24
C THR A 855 12.44 5.16 -19.97
N HIS A 856 13.02 4.09 -19.41
CA HIS A 856 12.29 2.88 -19.07
C HIS A 856 11.53 3.02 -17.74
N GLY A 857 10.19 3.05 -17.81
CA GLY A 857 9.33 3.19 -16.62
C GLY A 857 9.20 4.64 -16.13
N GLY A 858 9.39 5.61 -17.03
CA GLY A 858 9.34 7.05 -16.77
C GLY A 858 10.62 7.76 -17.25
N PRO A 859 10.53 9.01 -17.72
CA PRO A 859 11.68 9.83 -18.09
C PRO A 859 12.48 10.29 -16.85
N VAL A 860 13.74 9.85 -16.74
CA VAL A 860 14.63 10.10 -15.60
C VAL A 860 16.07 10.40 -16.04
N ILE A 861 16.67 11.45 -15.46
CA ILE A 861 18.09 11.77 -15.56
C ILE A 861 18.78 11.36 -14.26
N GLN A 862 19.80 10.50 -14.34
CA GLN A 862 20.63 10.12 -13.22
C GLN A 862 22.02 10.75 -13.36
N LEU A 863 22.45 11.46 -12.32
CA LEU A 863 23.76 12.10 -12.24
C LEU A 863 24.60 11.38 -11.18
N LYS A 864 25.84 11.02 -11.53
CA LYS A 864 26.81 10.45 -10.58
C LYS A 864 28.11 11.26 -10.60
N CYS A 865 28.60 11.63 -9.43
CA CYS A 865 29.87 12.32 -9.27
C CYS A 865 31.01 11.29 -9.10
N PHE A 866 32.11 11.46 -9.84
CA PHE A 866 33.25 10.54 -9.74
C PHE A 866 33.93 10.56 -8.36
N ILE A 867 33.92 11.70 -7.68
CA ILE A 867 34.57 11.86 -6.36
C ILE A 867 33.78 11.14 -5.26
N ASN A 868 32.46 10.99 -5.42
CA ASN A 868 31.61 10.36 -4.42
C ASN A 868 30.64 9.35 -5.06
N PRO A 869 31.13 8.15 -5.44
CA PRO A 869 30.32 7.13 -6.12
C PRO A 869 29.18 6.58 -5.25
N GLY A 870 29.21 6.82 -3.93
CA GLY A 870 28.13 6.49 -3.00
C GLY A 870 26.90 7.39 -3.14
N ARG A 871 27.01 8.54 -3.84
CA ARG A 871 25.91 9.49 -4.03
C ARG A 871 25.42 9.50 -5.47
N THR A 872 24.11 9.43 -5.62
CA THR A 872 23.43 9.48 -6.91
C THR A 872 22.34 10.54 -6.83
N TRP A 873 22.24 11.39 -7.84
CA TRP A 873 21.13 12.32 -7.98
C TRP A 873 20.24 11.87 -9.14
N MET A 874 18.94 11.98 -8.99
CA MET A 874 17.93 11.61 -9.97
C MET A 874 17.00 12.79 -10.19
N ILE A 875 16.71 13.11 -11.45
CA ILE A 875 15.68 14.06 -11.85
C ILE A 875 14.64 13.25 -12.61
N ALA A 876 13.43 13.13 -12.09
CA ALA A 876 12.38 12.31 -12.68
C ALA A 876 11.19 13.19 -13.07
N TYR A 877 10.57 12.93 -14.20
CA TYR A 877 9.27 13.49 -14.56
C TYR A 877 8.22 12.42 -14.28
N GLU A 878 7.21 12.75 -13.49
CA GLU A 878 6.15 11.81 -13.11
C GLU A 878 4.81 12.41 -13.55
N ASN A 879 3.96 11.59 -14.18
CA ASN A 879 2.58 11.95 -14.49
C ASN A 879 1.89 12.27 -13.17
N GLY A 880 1.49 13.53 -13.00
CA GLY A 880 0.72 13.94 -11.84
C GLY A 880 -0.67 13.29 -11.90
N GLU A 881 -0.86 12.16 -11.22
CA GLU A 881 -2.12 12.04 -10.47
C GLU A 881 -2.07 13.14 -9.41
N GLU A 882 -3.15 13.94 -9.31
CA GLU A 882 -3.37 15.18 -8.53
C GLU A 882 -2.82 15.15 -7.09
N SER A 883 -1.50 15.05 -6.96
CA SER A 883 -0.73 14.98 -5.73
C SER A 883 0.31 16.09 -5.83
N SER A 884 0.04 17.17 -5.10
CA SER A 884 0.72 18.45 -5.22
C SER A 884 2.01 18.49 -4.41
N GLY A 885 3.06 18.99 -5.06
CA GLY A 885 4.35 19.27 -4.43
C GLY A 885 5.53 19.40 -5.39
N TYR A 886 5.34 19.77 -6.65
CA TYR A 886 6.46 19.82 -7.59
C TYR A 886 7.12 21.21 -7.66
N PRO A 887 8.47 21.29 -7.77
CA PRO A 887 9.43 20.20 -7.57
C PRO A 887 9.55 19.80 -6.09
N TYR A 888 9.53 18.51 -5.77
CA TYR A 888 9.90 18.04 -4.42
C TYR A 888 11.18 17.22 -4.43
N TYR A 889 11.85 17.25 -3.28
CA TYR A 889 13.09 16.54 -3.01
C TYR A 889 12.84 15.36 -2.08
N THR A 890 13.29 14.17 -2.46
CA THR A 890 13.36 13.01 -1.57
C THR A 890 14.78 12.49 -1.48
N SER A 891 15.21 12.10 -0.28
CA SER A 891 16.46 11.36 -0.07
C SER A 891 16.14 9.95 0.38
N ILE A 892 16.62 8.97 -0.37
CA ILE A 892 16.43 7.56 -0.06
C ILE A 892 17.79 6.99 0.36
N LEU A 893 17.89 6.54 1.61
CA LEU A 893 19.03 5.79 2.13
C LEU A 893 18.91 4.32 1.70
N THR A 894 19.84 3.84 0.89
CA THR A 894 19.90 2.44 0.44
C THR A 894 21.25 1.83 0.82
N GLY A 895 21.42 1.53 2.11
CA GLY A 895 22.69 1.05 2.67
C GLY A 895 23.77 2.14 2.65
N PRO A 896 25.02 1.88 2.20
CA PRO A 896 26.07 2.90 2.12
C PRO A 896 25.85 3.93 0.99
N LYS A 897 24.74 3.84 0.24
CA LYS A 897 24.44 4.69 -0.90
C LYS A 897 23.29 5.64 -0.58
N VAL A 898 23.46 6.91 -0.93
CA VAL A 898 22.44 7.95 -0.81
C VAL A 898 21.94 8.32 -2.19
N VAL A 899 20.62 8.21 -2.41
CA VAL A 899 19.97 8.64 -3.65
C VAL A 899 19.15 9.89 -3.35
N TYR A 900 19.46 10.99 -4.02
CA TYR A 900 18.66 12.22 -3.99
C TYR A 900 17.79 12.24 -5.23
N ARG A 901 16.47 12.37 -5.09
CA ARG A 901 15.52 12.48 -6.19
C ARG A 901 14.87 13.86 -6.17
N LEU A 902 14.89 14.52 -7.32
CA LEU A 902 14.14 15.73 -7.66
C LEU A 902 13.04 15.30 -8.65
N THR A 903 11.78 15.43 -8.26
CA THR A 903 10.66 15.09 -9.15
C THR A 903 10.10 16.37 -9.78
N LEU A 904 9.82 16.35 -11.09
CA LEU A 904 9.27 17.44 -11.90
C LEU A 904 7.91 17.02 -12.50
N ILE A 905 7.02 17.98 -12.76
CA ILE A 905 5.68 17.71 -13.34
C ILE A 905 5.84 17.30 -14.80
N ASP A 906 5.16 16.23 -15.21
CA ASP A 906 4.96 15.92 -16.62
C ASP A 906 3.87 16.80 -17.24
N HIS A 907 4.24 17.71 -18.16
CA HIS A 907 3.32 18.60 -18.87
C HIS A 907 2.84 18.02 -20.22
N GLU A 908 2.51 16.72 -20.26
CA GLU A 908 2.11 15.96 -21.47
C GLU A 908 3.19 15.82 -22.55
N ASN A 909 4.41 16.32 -22.29
CA ASN A 909 5.55 16.22 -23.20
C ASN A 909 6.89 16.03 -22.45
N ALA A 910 6.90 15.24 -21.37
CA ALA A 910 8.09 15.05 -20.55
C ALA A 910 9.33 14.58 -21.32
N THR A 911 9.19 13.84 -22.43
CA THR A 911 10.35 13.46 -23.25
C THR A 911 11.08 14.68 -23.81
N GLU A 912 10.37 15.71 -24.27
CA GLU A 912 10.98 16.92 -24.81
C GLU A 912 11.57 17.81 -23.71
N ASP A 913 10.86 17.94 -22.58
CA ASP A 913 11.37 18.65 -21.41
C ASP A 913 12.65 18.01 -20.86
N LEU A 914 12.71 16.67 -20.86
CA LEU A 914 13.90 15.93 -20.44
C LEU A 914 15.07 16.15 -21.42
N LYS A 915 14.83 16.22 -22.74
CA LYS A 915 15.87 16.56 -23.72
C LYS A 915 16.47 17.93 -23.42
N GLN A 916 15.64 18.94 -23.23
CA GLN A 916 16.08 20.30 -22.90
C GLN A 916 16.85 20.34 -21.58
N MET A 917 16.38 19.61 -20.56
CA MET A 917 17.06 19.50 -19.27
C MET A 917 18.43 18.82 -19.42
N VAL A 918 18.55 17.75 -20.21
CA VAL A 918 19.84 17.09 -20.48
C VAL A 918 20.80 18.02 -21.22
N GLU A 919 20.34 18.72 -22.25
CA GLU A 919 21.15 19.71 -22.98
C GLU A 919 21.67 20.78 -22.03
N HIS A 920 20.79 21.31 -21.17
CA HIS A 920 21.14 22.30 -20.16
C HIS A 920 22.16 21.76 -19.15
N ILE A 921 21.99 20.53 -18.65
CA ILE A 921 22.95 19.91 -17.72
C ILE A 921 24.30 19.69 -18.40
N CYS A 922 24.31 19.18 -19.63
CA CYS A 922 25.55 18.98 -20.39
C CYS A 922 26.30 20.32 -20.58
N GLU A 923 25.57 21.39 -20.86
CA GLU A 923 26.10 22.73 -21.02
C GLU A 923 26.63 23.34 -19.70
N VAL A 924 25.89 23.14 -18.60
CA VAL A 924 26.21 23.67 -17.26
C VAL A 924 27.44 22.98 -16.66
N PHE A 925 27.49 21.65 -16.71
CA PHE A 925 28.57 20.86 -16.11
C PHE A 925 29.68 20.47 -17.09
N ARG A 926 29.56 20.88 -18.37
CA ARG A 926 30.50 20.52 -19.45
C ARG A 926 30.79 19.01 -19.48
N SER A 927 29.74 18.22 -19.25
CA SER A 927 29.83 16.77 -19.06
C SER A 927 28.99 16.08 -20.13
N PRO A 928 29.56 15.14 -20.91
CA PRO A 928 28.82 14.41 -21.93
C PRO A 928 27.90 13.36 -21.31
N ILE A 929 26.91 12.92 -22.09
CA ILE A 929 26.04 11.78 -21.75
C ILE A 929 26.90 10.51 -21.75
N GLY A 930 26.98 9.82 -20.61
CA GLY A 930 27.72 8.58 -20.46
C GLY A 930 26.87 7.32 -20.76
N CYS A 931 25.55 7.44 -20.68
CA CYS A 931 24.63 6.31 -20.78
C CYS A 931 23.28 6.80 -21.25
N ILE A 932 22.68 6.14 -22.24
CA ILE A 932 21.32 6.44 -22.69
C ILE A 932 20.47 5.17 -22.81
N TYR A 933 19.25 5.22 -22.30
CA TYR A 933 18.19 4.25 -22.57
C TYR A 933 17.16 4.91 -23.50
N ILE A 934 16.96 4.31 -24.68
CA ILE A 934 16.09 4.78 -25.75
C ILE A 934 14.82 3.92 -25.71
N ALA A 935 13.71 4.52 -25.26
CA ALA A 935 12.39 3.88 -25.23
C ALA A 935 11.45 4.35 -26.34
N GLU A 936 11.84 5.37 -27.12
CA GLU A 936 11.07 5.99 -28.18
C GLU A 936 11.98 6.33 -29.37
N GLU A 937 11.45 6.25 -30.59
CA GLU A 937 12.23 6.46 -31.81
C GLU A 937 12.70 7.92 -31.96
N SER A 938 11.91 8.88 -31.49
CA SER A 938 12.22 10.33 -31.55
C SER A 938 13.53 10.72 -30.86
N LEU A 939 14.01 9.89 -29.92
CA LEU A 939 15.27 10.10 -29.20
C LEU A 939 16.51 9.75 -30.04
N ILE A 940 16.36 8.94 -31.09
CA ILE A 940 17.46 8.49 -31.94
C ILE A 940 18.05 9.66 -32.72
N GLU A 941 17.22 10.44 -33.41
CA GLU A 941 17.68 11.61 -34.16
C GLU A 941 18.28 12.66 -33.24
N TRP A 942 17.61 12.90 -32.11
CA TRP A 942 18.09 13.85 -31.11
C TRP A 942 19.47 13.48 -30.58
N ILE A 943 19.70 12.21 -30.20
CA ILE A 943 20.99 11.81 -29.64
C ILE A 943 22.10 11.79 -30.69
N ILE A 944 21.80 11.40 -31.94
CA ILE A 944 22.77 11.46 -33.04
C ILE A 944 23.23 12.90 -33.26
N LYS A 945 22.29 13.87 -33.23
CA LYS A 945 22.59 15.30 -33.40
C LYS A 945 23.33 15.89 -32.20
N LEU A 946 22.93 15.54 -30.98
CA LEU A 946 23.49 16.09 -29.75
C LEU A 946 24.88 15.53 -29.44
N GLN A 947 25.04 14.20 -29.50
CA GLN A 947 26.27 13.51 -29.11
C GLN A 947 26.44 12.18 -29.85
N PRO A 948 27.09 12.16 -31.04
CA PRO A 948 27.22 10.94 -31.85
C PRO A 948 28.13 9.87 -31.21
N THR A 949 28.97 10.23 -30.24
CA THR A 949 29.83 9.28 -29.51
C THR A 949 29.33 9.09 -28.08
N LEU A 950 28.87 7.89 -27.75
CA LEU A 950 28.30 7.55 -26.45
C LEU A 950 29.10 6.41 -25.81
N ARG A 951 29.13 6.39 -24.48
CA ARG A 951 29.78 5.28 -23.78
C ARG A 951 28.88 4.06 -23.71
N ASN A 952 27.59 4.20 -23.41
CA ASN A 952 26.68 3.06 -23.42
C ASN A 952 25.29 3.43 -23.94
N VAL A 953 24.69 2.53 -24.70
CA VAL A 953 23.38 2.70 -25.34
C VAL A 953 22.52 1.45 -25.08
N TRP A 954 21.30 1.65 -24.60
CA TRP A 954 20.27 0.62 -24.48
C TRP A 954 19.06 1.03 -25.31
N ILE A 955 18.55 0.13 -26.14
CA ILE A 955 17.35 0.37 -26.95
C ILE A 955 16.29 -0.65 -26.56
N LYS A 956 15.12 -0.14 -26.14
CA LYS A 956 13.98 -0.95 -25.71
C LYS A 956 13.40 -1.75 -26.88
N LYS A 957 12.71 -2.84 -26.54
CA LYS A 957 11.93 -3.66 -27.46
C LYS A 957 11.00 -2.80 -28.33
N ASN A 958 11.02 -3.07 -29.63
CA ASN A 958 10.12 -2.52 -30.65
C ASN A 958 10.23 -1.00 -30.87
N VAL A 959 11.32 -0.37 -30.44
CA VAL A 959 11.60 1.05 -30.75
C VAL A 959 12.03 1.23 -32.20
N ILE A 960 12.79 0.25 -32.73
CA ILE A 960 13.25 0.25 -34.11
C ILE A 960 12.18 -0.45 -34.95
N ILE A 961 11.38 0.34 -35.67
CA ILE A 961 10.27 -0.13 -36.51
C ILE A 961 10.62 -0.25 -38.01
N SER A 962 11.78 0.27 -38.41
CA SER A 962 12.23 0.24 -39.81
C SER A 962 13.71 -0.14 -39.93
N VAL A 963 14.07 -0.71 -41.08
CA VAL A 963 15.47 -1.02 -41.43
C VAL A 963 16.29 0.26 -41.58
N GLU A 964 15.69 1.34 -42.08
CA GLU A 964 16.35 2.64 -42.21
C GLU A 964 16.79 3.19 -40.85
N THR A 965 15.93 3.12 -39.83
CA THR A 965 16.24 3.55 -38.46
C THR A 965 17.39 2.72 -37.88
N LEU A 966 17.39 1.40 -38.11
CA LEU A 966 18.49 0.51 -37.69
C LEU A 966 19.80 0.90 -38.36
N ASP A 967 19.78 1.07 -39.68
CA ASP A 967 20.94 1.50 -40.47
C ASP A 967 21.52 2.82 -39.98
N ARG A 968 20.63 3.77 -39.68
CA ARG A 968 21.02 5.09 -39.21
C ARG A 968 21.70 5.04 -37.85
N ILE A 969 21.21 4.21 -36.92
CA ILE A 969 21.84 3.95 -35.63
C ILE A 969 23.24 3.37 -35.83
N LEU A 970 23.34 2.29 -36.62
CA LEU A 970 24.58 1.55 -36.79
C LEU A 970 25.66 2.38 -37.52
N LYS A 971 25.26 3.24 -38.46
CA LYS A 971 26.20 4.09 -39.22
C LYS A 971 26.63 5.35 -38.47
N ASN A 972 25.73 5.98 -37.72
CA ASN A 972 25.96 7.33 -37.18
C ASN A 972 26.34 7.36 -35.70
N LEU A 973 26.00 6.33 -34.91
CA LEU A 973 26.42 6.26 -33.50
C LEU A 973 27.76 5.54 -33.34
N LYS A 974 28.62 6.09 -32.49
CA LYS A 974 29.86 5.46 -32.02
C LYS A 974 29.71 5.08 -30.55
N VAL A 975 29.59 3.79 -30.26
CA VAL A 975 29.45 3.29 -28.88
C VAL A 975 30.76 2.69 -28.38
N THR A 976 31.36 3.30 -27.36
CA THR A 976 32.70 2.92 -26.85
C THR A 976 32.66 1.84 -25.77
N GLY A 977 31.55 1.72 -25.04
CA GLY A 977 31.27 0.70 -24.03
C GLY A 977 30.31 -0.36 -24.58
N CYS A 978 29.07 -0.37 -24.10
CA CYS A 978 28.05 -1.38 -24.43
C CYS A 978 26.93 -0.85 -25.32
N PHE A 979 26.63 -1.57 -26.41
CA PHE A 979 25.42 -1.40 -27.21
C PHE A 979 24.45 -2.56 -26.93
N HIS A 980 23.31 -2.25 -26.32
CA HIS A 980 22.26 -3.23 -26.00
C HIS A 980 21.00 -2.92 -26.79
N LEU A 981 20.40 -3.93 -27.41
CA LEU A 981 19.15 -3.81 -28.18
C LEU A 981 18.22 -4.97 -27.84
N ASP A 982 17.01 -4.67 -27.36
CA ASP A 982 16.08 -5.69 -26.88
C ASP A 982 15.33 -6.44 -27.99
N SER A 983 14.78 -5.73 -28.97
CA SER A 983 14.25 -6.32 -30.20
C SER A 983 13.94 -5.23 -31.20
N ILE A 984 13.92 -5.61 -32.47
CA ILE A 984 13.43 -4.78 -33.57
C ILE A 984 12.05 -5.28 -34.03
N ALA A 985 11.22 -4.36 -34.50
CA ALA A 985 9.88 -4.61 -35.04
C ALA A 985 9.90 -4.49 -36.57
N VAL A 986 10.85 -5.18 -37.21
CA VAL A 986 10.91 -5.33 -38.67
C VAL A 986 10.48 -6.75 -39.07
N ASP A 987 10.41 -7.03 -40.38
CA ASP A 987 10.13 -8.35 -40.91
C ASP A 987 11.03 -9.43 -40.27
N GLU A 988 10.45 -10.53 -39.80
CA GLU A 988 11.18 -11.65 -39.19
C GLU A 988 12.17 -12.32 -40.15
N ASN A 989 11.99 -12.14 -41.46
CA ASN A 989 12.88 -12.63 -42.52
C ASN A 989 14.05 -11.69 -42.81
N PHE A 990 14.05 -10.47 -42.27
CA PHE A 990 15.14 -9.52 -42.44
C PHE A 990 16.45 -10.10 -41.89
N GLN A 991 17.54 -9.88 -42.63
CA GLN A 991 18.90 -10.21 -42.23
C GLN A 991 19.81 -9.02 -42.49
N TYR A 992 20.46 -8.55 -41.44
CA TYR A 992 21.53 -7.56 -41.54
C TYR A 992 22.84 -8.28 -41.84
N THR A 993 23.57 -7.82 -42.87
CA THR A 993 24.80 -8.46 -43.37
C THR A 993 26.05 -7.62 -43.16
N GLU A 994 25.90 -6.32 -42.95
CA GLU A 994 26.99 -5.37 -42.72
C GLU A 994 27.63 -5.56 -41.33
N PRO A 995 28.90 -5.18 -41.13
CA PRO A 995 29.57 -5.29 -39.84
C PRO A 995 28.91 -4.42 -38.75
N ILE A 996 28.63 -5.01 -37.58
CA ILE A 996 28.10 -4.23 -36.44
C ILE A 996 29.27 -3.52 -35.73
N PRO A 997 29.36 -2.18 -35.73
CA PRO A 997 30.60 -1.46 -35.46
C PRO A 997 30.86 -1.17 -33.96
N PHE A 998 30.31 -1.97 -33.05
CA PHE A 998 30.44 -1.73 -31.60
C PHE A 998 31.34 -2.76 -30.93
N ARG A 999 32.18 -2.34 -29.98
CA ARG A 999 33.05 -3.27 -29.26
C ARG A 999 32.24 -4.33 -28.49
N PHE A 1000 31.25 -3.92 -27.72
CA PHE A 1000 30.38 -4.82 -26.97
C PHE A 1000 28.95 -4.70 -27.47
N ILE A 1001 28.41 -5.79 -28.01
CA ILE A 1001 27.00 -5.93 -28.41
C ILE A 1001 26.24 -6.93 -27.53
N ALA A 1002 25.04 -6.54 -27.11
CA ALA A 1002 24.06 -7.40 -26.46
C ALA A 1002 22.70 -7.25 -27.14
N ILE A 1003 22.32 -8.22 -27.97
CA ILE A 1003 21.10 -8.16 -28.76
C ILE A 1003 20.16 -9.27 -28.30
N ASN A 1004 19.02 -8.89 -27.75
CA ASN A 1004 17.90 -9.80 -27.55
C ASN A 1004 17.06 -9.85 -28.84
N ASN A 1005 16.37 -10.96 -29.05
CA ASN A 1005 15.66 -11.27 -30.28
C ASN A 1005 16.51 -11.06 -31.55
N ALA A 1006 17.74 -11.59 -31.54
CA ALA A 1006 18.76 -11.43 -32.57
C ALA A 1006 18.50 -12.28 -33.83
N TYR A 1007 17.23 -12.47 -34.23
CA TYR A 1007 16.86 -13.29 -35.40
C TYR A 1007 17.39 -12.71 -36.72
N TRP A 1008 17.60 -11.39 -36.76
CA TRP A 1008 18.02 -10.62 -37.92
C TRP A 1008 19.54 -10.48 -38.05
N VAL A 1009 20.30 -10.91 -37.04
CA VAL A 1009 21.77 -10.81 -37.05
C VAL A 1009 22.34 -11.99 -37.81
N SER A 1010 22.96 -11.72 -38.96
CA SER A 1010 23.61 -12.75 -39.77
C SER A 1010 25.00 -13.14 -39.23
N SER A 1011 25.51 -14.30 -39.67
CA SER A 1011 26.86 -14.73 -39.35
C SER A 1011 27.93 -13.82 -39.95
N SER A 1012 27.68 -13.23 -41.13
CA SER A 1012 28.61 -12.31 -41.79
C SER A 1012 28.77 -10.99 -41.02
N SER A 1013 27.69 -10.45 -40.46
CA SER A 1013 27.73 -9.23 -39.64
C SER A 1013 28.63 -9.35 -38.41
N ILE A 1014 28.71 -10.55 -37.84
CA ILE A 1014 29.57 -10.85 -36.69
C ILE A 1014 31.01 -11.12 -37.14
N LEU A 1015 31.19 -12.01 -38.13
CA LEU A 1015 32.51 -12.38 -38.63
C LEU A 1015 33.33 -11.19 -39.13
N ASN A 1016 32.66 -10.25 -39.80
CA ASN A 1016 33.30 -9.06 -40.36
C ASN A 1016 33.34 -7.89 -39.35
N GLY A 1017 32.75 -8.06 -38.16
CA GLY A 1017 32.77 -7.08 -37.08
C GLY A 1017 34.08 -7.05 -36.30
N ASN A 1018 34.24 -6.03 -35.45
CA ASN A 1018 35.40 -5.87 -34.55
C ASN A 1018 34.97 -5.99 -33.07
N ASN A 1019 33.97 -6.82 -32.80
CA ASN A 1019 33.36 -6.97 -31.48
C ASN A 1019 34.29 -7.78 -30.55
N SER A 1020 34.49 -7.30 -29.32
CA SER A 1020 35.18 -8.05 -28.27
C SER A 1020 34.22 -8.84 -27.39
N ILE A 1021 32.99 -8.36 -27.19
CA ILE A 1021 31.98 -9.03 -26.39
C ILE A 1021 30.70 -9.12 -27.22
N ILE A 1022 30.20 -10.33 -27.39
CA ILE A 1022 29.00 -10.61 -28.19
C ILE A 1022 28.01 -11.40 -27.35
N ARG A 1023 26.77 -10.91 -27.24
CA ARG A 1023 25.67 -11.65 -26.62
C ARG A 1023 24.45 -11.59 -27.53
N LEU A 1024 24.03 -12.73 -28.05
CA LEU A 1024 22.90 -12.84 -28.96
C LEU A 1024 21.86 -13.78 -28.35
N SER A 1025 20.67 -13.27 -28.06
CA SER A 1025 19.54 -14.09 -27.56
C SER A 1025 18.43 -14.18 -28.59
N GLY A 1026 17.84 -15.35 -28.78
CA GLY A 1026 16.79 -15.54 -29.79
C GLY A 1026 17.34 -15.47 -31.22
N SER A 1027 18.59 -15.92 -31.41
CA SER A 1027 19.26 -15.87 -32.71
C SER A 1027 18.81 -17.00 -33.63
N LYS A 1028 18.73 -16.72 -34.94
CA LYS A 1028 18.54 -17.72 -36.01
C LYS A 1028 19.85 -18.37 -36.47
N LEU A 1029 21.00 -18.02 -35.87
CA LEU A 1029 22.28 -18.65 -36.17
C LEU A 1029 22.20 -20.16 -35.89
N ALA A 1030 22.56 -20.96 -36.89
CA ALA A 1030 22.66 -22.40 -36.75
C ALA A 1030 23.94 -22.77 -35.97
N PRO A 1031 24.01 -23.95 -35.34
CA PRO A 1031 25.24 -24.44 -34.72
C PRO A 1031 26.45 -24.42 -35.68
N LYS A 1032 26.22 -24.64 -36.98
CA LYS A 1032 27.23 -24.55 -38.04
C LYS A 1032 27.79 -23.13 -38.24
N ASP A 1033 26.97 -22.10 -38.04
CA ASP A 1033 27.42 -20.71 -38.10
C ASP A 1033 28.36 -20.40 -36.93
N ILE A 1034 27.99 -20.84 -35.72
CA ILE A 1034 28.82 -20.68 -34.52
C ILE A 1034 30.15 -21.45 -34.69
N ASN A 1035 30.10 -22.68 -35.22
CA ASN A 1035 31.30 -23.45 -35.54
C ASN A 1035 32.23 -22.68 -36.51
N THR A 1036 31.66 -22.10 -37.57
CA THR A 1036 32.41 -21.27 -38.53
C THR A 1036 33.08 -20.08 -37.84
N MET A 1037 32.39 -19.39 -36.94
CA MET A 1037 32.97 -18.31 -36.14
C MET A 1037 34.16 -18.77 -35.29
N LEU A 1038 34.02 -19.93 -34.64
CA LEU A 1038 35.07 -20.47 -33.77
C LEU A 1038 36.28 -20.96 -34.57
N LYS A 1039 36.09 -21.51 -35.77
CA LYS A 1039 37.20 -21.85 -36.68
C LYS A 1039 38.00 -20.63 -37.13
N GLU A 1040 37.30 -19.58 -37.56
CA GLU A 1040 37.94 -18.32 -37.97
C GLU A 1040 38.67 -17.66 -36.80
N TRP A 1041 38.11 -17.75 -35.59
CA TRP A 1041 38.79 -17.32 -34.36
C TRP A 1041 40.03 -18.17 -34.10
N GLN A 1042 39.93 -19.50 -34.19
CA GLN A 1042 41.01 -20.44 -33.92
C GLN A 1042 42.20 -20.28 -34.89
N MET A 1043 41.92 -20.05 -36.17
CA MET A 1043 42.95 -19.73 -37.17
C MET A 1043 43.58 -18.34 -36.93
N GLY A 1044 42.94 -17.49 -36.13
CA GLY A 1044 43.33 -16.10 -35.95
C GLY A 1044 43.10 -15.26 -37.21
N THR A 1045 42.19 -15.65 -38.10
CA THR A 1045 41.87 -14.89 -39.32
C THR A 1045 40.84 -13.81 -39.05
N LYS A 1046 39.80 -14.09 -38.25
CA LYS A 1046 38.76 -13.14 -37.83
C LYS A 1046 38.55 -13.18 -36.31
N LEU A 1047 37.73 -12.26 -35.79
CA LEU A 1047 37.36 -12.20 -34.36
C LEU A 1047 38.56 -12.11 -33.40
N ARG A 1048 39.70 -11.56 -33.84
CA ARG A 1048 40.94 -11.52 -33.03
C ARG A 1048 40.79 -10.85 -31.66
N LYS A 1049 39.88 -9.86 -31.57
CA LYS A 1049 39.58 -9.12 -30.34
C LYS A 1049 38.53 -9.77 -29.46
N LEU A 1050 37.96 -10.92 -29.86
CA LEU A 1050 36.90 -11.58 -29.10
C LEU A 1050 37.44 -12.02 -27.73
N GLU A 1051 36.77 -11.54 -26.69
CA GLU A 1051 36.97 -11.85 -25.28
C GLU A 1051 35.85 -12.79 -24.79
N PHE A 1052 34.62 -12.58 -25.28
CA PHE A 1052 33.45 -13.36 -24.87
C PHE A 1052 32.35 -13.43 -25.94
N LEU A 1053 31.77 -14.61 -26.12
CA LEU A 1053 30.63 -14.87 -26.99
C LEU A 1053 29.58 -15.69 -26.25
N GLU A 1054 28.35 -15.19 -26.22
CA GLU A 1054 27.15 -15.91 -25.78
C GLU A 1054 26.13 -15.94 -26.90
N VAL A 1055 25.66 -17.14 -27.28
CA VAL A 1055 24.60 -17.32 -28.28
C VAL A 1055 23.51 -18.23 -27.72
N ARG A 1056 22.29 -17.72 -27.65
CA ARG A 1056 21.08 -18.49 -27.35
C ARG A 1056 20.26 -18.62 -28.63
N ILE A 1057 20.23 -19.84 -29.16
CA ILE A 1057 19.56 -20.20 -30.41
C ILE A 1057 18.05 -20.30 -30.17
N SER A 1058 17.24 -19.83 -31.10
CA SER A 1058 15.77 -19.89 -31.02
C SER A 1058 15.19 -21.24 -31.43
N THR A 1059 15.86 -21.99 -32.31
CA THR A 1059 15.43 -23.32 -32.75
C THR A 1059 15.67 -24.37 -31.66
N PRO A 1060 14.66 -25.16 -31.27
CA PRO A 1060 14.84 -26.29 -30.38
C PRO A 1060 15.81 -27.29 -31.01
N LEU A 1061 16.87 -27.64 -30.28
CA LEU A 1061 17.88 -28.61 -30.69
C LEU A 1061 18.11 -29.58 -29.53
N ASP A 1062 18.29 -30.86 -29.85
CA ASP A 1062 18.84 -31.80 -28.88
C ASP A 1062 20.36 -31.58 -28.70
N ILE A 1063 20.88 -32.00 -27.55
CA ILE A 1063 22.28 -31.78 -27.17
C ILE A 1063 23.24 -32.55 -28.09
N GLU A 1064 22.84 -33.69 -28.63
CA GLU A 1064 23.71 -34.52 -29.48
C GLU A 1064 23.93 -33.89 -30.85
N THR A 1065 22.86 -33.40 -31.47
CA THR A 1065 22.89 -32.63 -32.72
C THR A 1065 23.72 -31.36 -32.56
N PHE A 1066 23.56 -30.67 -31.43
CA PHE A 1066 24.38 -29.50 -31.12
C PHE A 1066 25.87 -29.84 -30.96
N ALA A 1067 26.20 -30.89 -30.19
CA ALA A 1067 27.58 -31.33 -30.01
C ALA A 1067 28.22 -31.82 -31.32
N ALA A 1068 27.44 -32.47 -32.20
CA ALA A 1068 27.91 -32.95 -33.50
C ALA A 1068 28.41 -31.81 -34.41
N ALA A 1069 27.84 -30.61 -34.28
CA ALA A 1069 28.21 -29.45 -35.08
C ALA A 1069 29.62 -28.90 -34.80
N PHE A 1070 30.26 -29.31 -33.70
CA PHE A 1070 31.57 -28.83 -33.26
C PHE A 1070 32.66 -29.91 -33.27
N LYS A 1071 32.39 -31.09 -33.84
CA LYS A 1071 33.31 -32.25 -33.86
C LYS A 1071 34.61 -32.01 -34.63
N ASP A 1072 34.61 -31.04 -35.51
CA ASP A 1072 35.72 -30.68 -36.40
C ASP A 1072 36.51 -29.46 -35.90
N LEU A 1073 36.23 -28.98 -34.68
CA LEU A 1073 37.08 -28.04 -33.97
C LEU A 1073 38.25 -28.78 -33.32
N ASP A 1074 39.45 -28.22 -33.43
CA ASP A 1074 40.65 -28.77 -32.80
C ASP A 1074 40.70 -28.29 -31.33
N GLY A 1075 40.23 -29.12 -30.40
CA GLY A 1075 40.15 -28.74 -29.00
C GLY A 1075 40.28 -29.88 -28.02
N THR A 1076 40.69 -29.55 -26.79
CA THR A 1076 40.83 -30.50 -25.68
C THR A 1076 39.61 -30.47 -24.77
N LEU A 1077 39.10 -31.64 -24.38
CA LEU A 1077 38.00 -31.76 -23.45
C LEU A 1077 38.50 -31.63 -22.00
N SER A 1078 37.82 -30.81 -21.22
CA SER A 1078 38.08 -30.54 -19.80
C SER A 1078 36.83 -30.87 -18.97
N ASP A 1079 37.05 -31.32 -17.73
CA ASP A 1079 36.02 -31.63 -16.74
C ASP A 1079 35.45 -30.38 -16.04
N GLY A 1080 35.85 -29.18 -16.48
CA GLY A 1080 35.39 -27.89 -15.96
C GLY A 1080 36.31 -27.26 -14.90
N ASN A 1081 37.40 -27.94 -14.51
CA ASN A 1081 38.42 -27.48 -13.57
C ASN A 1081 39.74 -27.06 -14.25
N ASP A 1082 39.68 -26.58 -15.49
CA ASP A 1082 40.84 -26.18 -16.32
C ASP A 1082 41.49 -24.84 -15.94
N GLY A 1083 41.14 -24.27 -14.79
CA GLY A 1083 41.67 -22.97 -14.34
C GLY A 1083 41.07 -21.77 -15.08
N ARG A 1084 40.04 -21.96 -15.93
CA ARG A 1084 39.36 -20.83 -16.59
C ARG A 1084 38.77 -19.86 -15.55
N PRO A 1085 38.82 -18.54 -15.78
CA PRO A 1085 38.15 -17.59 -14.92
C PRO A 1085 36.63 -17.83 -14.92
N ASN A 1086 36.03 -18.01 -13.75
CA ASN A 1086 34.57 -18.15 -13.62
C ASN A 1086 33.80 -16.84 -13.85
N THR A 1087 34.50 -15.75 -14.13
CA THR A 1087 33.95 -14.41 -14.35
C THR A 1087 34.54 -13.74 -15.58
N VAL A 1088 33.72 -12.93 -16.25
CA VAL A 1088 34.11 -12.10 -17.39
C VAL A 1088 33.78 -10.66 -17.07
N LYS A 1089 34.77 -9.75 -17.12
CA LYS A 1089 34.54 -8.32 -16.97
C LYS A 1089 33.92 -7.78 -18.25
N MET A 1090 32.60 -7.57 -18.24
CA MET A 1090 31.85 -7.11 -19.39
C MET A 1090 32.01 -5.59 -19.61
N ARG A 1091 32.06 -4.84 -18.50
CA ARG A 1091 32.32 -3.39 -18.44
C ARG A 1091 32.85 -3.00 -17.06
N GLU A 1092 33.27 -1.75 -16.87
CA GLU A 1092 33.87 -1.27 -15.61
C GLU A 1092 33.02 -1.55 -14.35
N ASP A 1093 31.69 -1.52 -14.46
CA ASP A 1093 30.75 -1.72 -13.35
C ASP A 1093 29.96 -3.05 -13.42
N PHE A 1094 30.30 -3.97 -14.33
CA PHE A 1094 29.59 -5.25 -14.45
C PHE A 1094 30.53 -6.42 -14.76
N ILE A 1095 30.57 -7.36 -13.83
CA ILE A 1095 31.26 -8.65 -13.94
C ILE A 1095 30.18 -9.72 -14.11
N PHE A 1096 30.30 -10.52 -15.16
CA PHE A 1096 29.38 -11.62 -15.44
C PHE A 1096 29.98 -12.93 -14.94
N THR A 1097 29.29 -13.60 -14.03
CA THR A 1097 29.67 -14.94 -13.56
C THR A 1097 29.13 -16.00 -14.52
N LEU A 1098 30.00 -16.86 -15.01
CA LEU A 1098 29.65 -17.95 -15.91
C LEU A 1098 28.92 -19.06 -15.16
N PRO A 1099 27.94 -19.75 -15.79
CA PRO A 1099 27.32 -20.90 -15.16
C PRO A 1099 28.33 -22.06 -15.04
N PRO A 1100 28.20 -22.91 -14.00
CA PRO A 1100 29.02 -24.09 -13.88
C PRO A 1100 28.82 -25.00 -15.10
N ALA A 1101 29.91 -25.54 -15.63
CA ALA A 1101 29.88 -26.42 -16.79
C ALA A 1101 30.68 -27.70 -16.47
N ASN A 1102 30.04 -28.85 -16.67
CA ASN A 1102 30.64 -30.16 -16.40
C ASN A 1102 31.51 -30.67 -17.57
N LYS A 1103 31.38 -30.05 -18.74
CA LYS A 1103 32.16 -30.35 -19.95
C LYS A 1103 32.47 -29.04 -20.65
N VAL A 1104 33.76 -28.81 -20.88
CA VAL A 1104 34.28 -27.63 -21.58
C VAL A 1104 35.20 -28.11 -22.70
N LEU A 1105 35.07 -27.54 -23.89
CA LEU A 1105 35.98 -27.75 -25.00
C LEU A 1105 36.90 -26.54 -25.11
N ASN A 1106 38.19 -26.74 -24.89
CA ASN A 1106 39.21 -25.70 -24.97
C ASN A 1106 39.84 -25.68 -26.36
N LEU A 1107 39.68 -24.56 -27.06
CA LEU A 1107 40.29 -24.28 -28.35
C LEU A 1107 41.56 -23.47 -28.13
N THR A 1108 42.65 -23.79 -28.83
CA THR A 1108 43.87 -22.98 -28.81
C THR A 1108 43.99 -22.22 -30.12
N ARG A 1109 44.11 -20.90 -30.04
CA ARG A 1109 44.38 -20.04 -31.20
C ARG A 1109 45.87 -20.05 -31.53
N THR A 1110 46.20 -19.76 -32.79
CA THR A 1110 47.60 -19.74 -33.30
C THR A 1110 48.57 -18.83 -32.53
N ASP A 1111 48.06 -17.85 -31.77
CA ASP A 1111 48.85 -16.95 -30.92
C ASP A 1111 48.93 -17.39 -29.45
N GLY A 1112 48.45 -18.59 -29.11
CA GLY A 1112 48.49 -19.15 -27.76
C GLY A 1112 47.33 -18.76 -26.85
N MET A 1113 46.36 -17.98 -27.33
CA MET A 1113 45.14 -17.68 -26.57
C MET A 1113 44.23 -18.92 -26.48
N ILE A 1114 43.64 -19.15 -25.31
CA ILE A 1114 42.74 -20.28 -25.06
C ILE A 1114 41.30 -19.78 -25.08
N GLY A 1115 40.42 -20.51 -25.77
CA GLY A 1115 39.00 -20.26 -25.86
C GLY A 1115 38.19 -21.42 -25.32
N SER A 1116 37.46 -21.23 -24.23
CA SER A 1116 36.65 -22.27 -23.58
C SER A 1116 35.21 -22.23 -24.07
N LEU A 1117 34.80 -23.24 -24.86
CA LEU A 1117 33.44 -23.45 -25.35
C LEU A 1117 32.66 -24.40 -24.43
N PHE A 1118 31.45 -24.02 -24.04
CA PHE A 1118 30.52 -24.90 -23.36
C PHE A 1118 29.07 -24.49 -23.62
N ALA A 1119 28.13 -25.42 -23.40
CA ALA A 1119 26.72 -25.15 -23.56
C ALA A 1119 25.92 -25.58 -22.33
N THR A 1120 24.82 -24.86 -22.08
CA THR A 1120 23.84 -25.22 -21.06
C THR A 1120 22.47 -25.35 -21.70
N SER A 1121 21.73 -26.38 -21.32
CA SER A 1121 20.33 -26.54 -21.71
C SER A 1121 19.43 -25.91 -20.64
N GLN A 1122 18.54 -25.00 -21.03
CA GLN A 1122 17.53 -24.44 -20.15
C GLN A 1122 16.13 -24.84 -20.65
N VAL A 1123 15.33 -25.44 -19.76
CA VAL A 1123 13.92 -25.78 -20.00
C VAL A 1123 13.06 -24.68 -19.38
N TYR A 1124 12.23 -24.01 -20.20
CA TYR A 1124 11.33 -22.93 -19.76
C TYR A 1124 9.86 -23.34 -19.96
N GLY A 1125 9.07 -23.37 -18.89
CA GLY A 1125 7.60 -23.47 -18.97
C GLY A 1125 7.01 -24.87 -19.23
N HIS A 1126 5.67 -24.96 -19.23
CA HIS A 1126 4.90 -26.20 -19.41
C HIS A 1126 5.02 -26.82 -20.82
N GLU A 1127 5.50 -26.06 -21.79
CA GLU A 1127 5.83 -26.52 -23.14
C GLU A 1127 7.31 -26.93 -23.15
N ARG A 1128 7.60 -28.20 -23.46
CA ARG A 1128 8.94 -28.84 -23.34
C ARG A 1128 9.98 -28.31 -24.34
N HIS A 1129 10.13 -27.01 -24.51
CA HIS A 1129 11.16 -26.43 -25.38
C HIS A 1129 12.49 -26.33 -24.62
N THR A 1130 13.50 -27.05 -25.10
CA THR A 1130 14.87 -26.96 -24.60
C THR A 1130 15.61 -25.90 -25.42
N TYR A 1131 16.02 -24.81 -24.77
CA TYR A 1131 16.88 -23.81 -25.40
C TYR A 1131 18.34 -24.12 -25.08
N ILE A 1132 19.18 -24.15 -26.12
CA ILE A 1132 20.63 -24.30 -25.97
C ILE A 1132 21.26 -22.92 -25.89
N ARG A 1133 22.08 -22.75 -24.85
CA ARG A 1133 22.81 -21.52 -24.58
C ARG A 1133 24.30 -21.82 -24.61
N THR A 1134 24.97 -21.26 -25.60
CA THR A 1134 26.39 -21.48 -25.90
C THR A 1134 27.21 -20.35 -25.33
N TYR A 1135 28.32 -20.68 -24.69
CA TYR A 1135 29.28 -19.76 -24.11
C TYR A 1135 30.67 -20.05 -24.66
N PHE A 1136 31.37 -19.01 -25.05
CA PHE A 1136 32.77 -19.07 -25.44
C PHE A 1136 33.53 -17.92 -24.77
N GLN A 1137 34.53 -18.26 -23.96
CA GLN A 1137 35.33 -17.29 -23.20
C GLN A 1137 36.80 -17.41 -23.61
N VAL A 1138 37.42 -16.28 -23.92
CA VAL A 1138 38.83 -16.21 -24.27
C VAL A 1138 39.66 -15.76 -23.06
N TRP A 1139 40.76 -16.45 -22.81
CA TRP A 1139 41.68 -16.19 -21.71
C TRP A 1139 43.10 -16.61 -22.08
N SER A 1140 44.11 -16.05 -21.40
CA SER A 1140 45.50 -16.50 -21.49
C SER A 1140 45.81 -17.39 -20.29
N HIS A 1141 46.59 -18.45 -20.50
CA HIS A 1141 47.15 -19.22 -19.39
C HIS A 1141 48.01 -18.26 -18.56
N GLN A 1142 47.57 -17.92 -17.34
CA GLN A 1142 48.47 -17.28 -16.40
C GLN A 1142 49.43 -18.38 -15.91
N PRO A 1143 50.75 -18.18 -16.02
CA PRO A 1143 51.73 -19.17 -15.58
C PRO A 1143 51.64 -19.46 -14.09
#